data_AF-A0AAV1IMP7-F1
#
_entry.id   AF-A0AAV1IMP7-F1
#
_cell.length_a   1.000
_cell.length_b   1.000
_cell.length_c   1.000
_cell.angle_alpha   90.00
_cell.angle_beta   90.00
_cell.angle_gamma   90.00
#
_symmetry.space_group_name_H-M   'P 1'
#
loop_
_entity.id
_entity.type
_entity.pdbx_description
1 polymer ?
#
loop_
_entity_poly.entity_id
_entity_poly.type
_entity_poly.pdbx_seq_one_letter_code
_entity_poly.pdbx_strand_id
1 'polypeptide(L)'
;MMGMGRSMWALTLLSWMLLQGLEGVLGLDIPTTKLDGVAWFVQISDLHLSRYDHLPDRQKLYGDKLGDLRTFARTVLLGLQPGALLITGDLIDAKTKRGQGQQWVDEWHAYGKALDTVAEESGLPKCSILDIRGNHDVFDMGLRGGEKDYFLDNSAAGSKTARTYSHQLYSGPYGPEFDQKESCPVVALTAIDATPSLGLRGPTNFAGWLTAEQTGQLQEELASQRTLACQKAARPSLVVYGHYPLPVIQEPETKPWAGPAKGREAHGTQGSLLEVLTGQNVSAYLSGHLHAAFGQRVHRMHRDPGRGHMAELENAAWKDDRRFRILSVDKGVLSFVDLFMHTPSKPSSTAGPPSEHIHEDEGKSISITGVAPEVVVRKHYIHITSPPDARYSPLEVSAMDKGRPIYTEVRAMVVPVIPDRSGNKIVVLPQVLLTWRCNKSGQTGQNMMAQVQLGQHLWRAPWAAMTDTCTPQDSIAYIQVHAMERVYGRAPPPAAKSEERPVSLIRQGGDKMLFTTPKRPLKLKLKLLEHVALHWDWQLGAQRGFHLLWVAHLGLLLLAPKLLQERGFPEALHSWKKQQPAAVQGLSGLLMSPVLDLCSMAAVPSVWLPQVLFSLYFVAGPWMAPLYLSGQPPGLLFMGWVWFCCAGQWRARADADTLRLGLVHLATFLIPATLWLASVVRRWSMLVHGSSRQWLFSVWQIVGAVLILALHCLVAYRICFVSFGWPAVLFSPGIAWCTPLIALLLWTHHCHYRRAAQSGQKEL
;
A
#
# COMPACT_ATOMS: atom_id res chain seq x y z
N MET A 1 14.53 16.27 -79.80
CA MET A 1 15.26 15.60 -78.69
C MET A 1 14.25 15.07 -77.69
N MET A 2 13.56 13.99 -78.05
CA MET A 2 12.66 13.21 -77.20
C MET A 2 13.27 11.80 -77.20
N GLY A 3 13.85 11.36 -76.09
CA GLY A 3 14.53 10.06 -76.09
C GLY A 3 15.32 9.64 -74.85
N MET A 4 15.22 10.33 -73.71
CA MET A 4 15.98 9.96 -72.50
C MET A 4 15.17 9.90 -71.20
N GLY A 5 13.85 10.17 -71.22
CA GLY A 5 13.02 10.21 -70.01
C GLY A 5 12.35 8.90 -69.58
N ARG A 6 12.39 7.84 -70.40
CA ARG A 6 11.65 6.57 -70.14
C ARG A 6 12.50 5.45 -69.53
N SER A 7 13.83 5.50 -69.67
CA SER A 7 14.75 4.47 -69.20
C SER A 7 15.03 4.56 -67.69
N MET A 8 14.96 5.75 -67.10
CA MET A 8 15.22 5.92 -65.66
C MET A 8 14.05 5.44 -64.78
N TRP A 9 12.81 5.64 -65.23
CA TRP A 9 11.62 5.15 -64.53
C TRP A 9 11.46 3.63 -64.58
N ALA A 10 11.83 3.00 -65.71
CA ALA A 10 11.79 1.56 -65.87
C ALA A 10 12.83 0.85 -64.99
N LEU A 11 14.01 1.44 -64.78
CA LEU A 11 15.05 0.89 -63.89
C LEU A 11 14.69 1.02 -62.41
N THR A 12 14.03 2.11 -61.99
CA THR A 12 13.50 2.22 -60.62
C THR A 12 12.31 1.29 -60.37
N LEU A 13 11.42 1.08 -61.34
CA LEU A 13 10.31 0.12 -61.21
C LEU A 13 10.80 -1.33 -61.23
N LEU A 14 11.79 -1.68 -62.08
CA LEU A 14 12.38 -3.01 -62.04
C LEU A 14 13.14 -3.27 -60.73
N SER A 15 13.84 -2.26 -60.18
CA SER A 15 14.53 -2.41 -58.90
C SER A 15 13.55 -2.57 -57.74
N TRP A 16 12.40 -1.88 -57.78
CA TRP A 16 11.33 -2.01 -56.77
C TRP A 16 10.56 -3.34 -56.91
N MET A 17 10.31 -3.81 -58.14
CA MET A 17 9.68 -5.10 -58.41
C MET A 17 10.62 -6.29 -58.14
N LEU A 18 11.94 -6.15 -58.32
CA LEU A 18 12.93 -7.15 -57.90
C LEU A 18 13.07 -7.22 -56.37
N LEU A 19 12.93 -6.08 -55.67
CA LEU A 19 12.86 -6.04 -54.20
C LEU A 19 11.59 -6.74 -53.67
N GLN A 20 10.42 -6.49 -54.27
CA GLN A 20 9.17 -7.19 -53.89
C GLN A 20 9.11 -8.65 -54.36
N GLY A 21 9.78 -8.99 -55.47
CA GLY A 21 9.88 -10.37 -55.96
C GLY A 21 10.80 -11.26 -55.12
N LEU A 22 11.79 -10.68 -54.44
CA LEU A 22 12.68 -11.39 -53.50
C LEU A 22 12.05 -11.63 -52.13
N GLU A 23 11.08 -10.81 -51.71
CA GLU A 23 10.28 -11.03 -50.49
C GLU A 23 9.41 -12.30 -50.57
N GLY A 24 9.08 -12.77 -51.78
CA GLY A 24 8.25 -13.98 -51.99
C GLY A 24 9.02 -15.30 -52.13
N VAL A 25 10.32 -15.28 -52.41
CA VAL A 25 11.11 -16.49 -52.75
C VAL A 25 12.05 -16.93 -51.63
N LEU A 26 12.42 -16.02 -50.73
CA LEU A 26 13.07 -16.34 -49.46
C LEU A 26 12.03 -16.12 -48.36
N GLY A 27 11.49 -17.20 -47.78
CA GLY A 27 10.59 -17.16 -46.62
C GLY A 27 11.27 -16.65 -45.34
N LEU A 28 11.98 -15.52 -45.42
CA LEU A 28 12.35 -14.68 -44.31
C LEU A 28 11.13 -13.81 -44.03
N ASP A 29 10.23 -14.31 -43.19
CA ASP A 29 9.31 -13.46 -42.45
C ASP A 29 10.16 -12.36 -41.82
N ILE A 30 10.12 -11.15 -42.37
CA ILE A 30 10.66 -9.96 -41.70
C ILE A 30 9.84 -9.86 -40.41
N PRO A 31 10.44 -10.07 -39.22
CA PRO A 31 9.69 -10.02 -37.98
C PRO A 31 8.97 -8.67 -37.90
N THR A 32 7.67 -8.71 -37.60
CA THR A 32 6.90 -7.49 -37.33
C THR A 32 7.67 -6.61 -36.35
N THR A 33 7.82 -5.33 -36.69
CA THR A 33 8.58 -4.30 -35.94
C THR A 33 7.92 -3.90 -34.62
N LYS A 34 6.83 -4.56 -34.26
CA LYS A 34 6.02 -4.33 -33.05
C LYS A 34 5.70 -5.68 -32.42
N LEU A 35 5.80 -5.78 -31.10
CA LEU A 35 5.13 -6.87 -30.38
C LEU A 35 3.66 -6.47 -30.21
N ASP A 36 2.81 -6.98 -31.09
CA ASP A 36 1.37 -6.74 -30.99
C ASP A 36 0.85 -7.14 -29.61
N GLY A 37 -0.04 -6.29 -29.07
CA GLY A 37 -0.72 -6.53 -27.80
C GLY A 37 0.15 -6.36 -26.55
N VAL A 38 1.21 -5.55 -26.60
CA VAL A 38 2.06 -5.23 -25.43
C VAL A 38 2.01 -3.75 -25.08
N ALA A 39 1.52 -3.45 -23.89
CA ALA A 39 1.53 -2.12 -23.31
C ALA A 39 2.33 -2.10 -22.00
N TRP A 40 3.04 -1.01 -21.72
CA TRP A 40 3.77 -0.85 -20.46
C TRP A 40 3.65 0.56 -19.89
N PHE A 41 3.69 0.63 -18.56
CA PHE A 41 3.50 1.85 -17.79
C PHE A 41 4.28 1.76 -16.47
N VAL A 42 4.48 2.91 -15.84
CA VAL A 42 5.22 3.02 -14.57
C VAL A 42 4.28 3.44 -13.46
N GLN A 43 4.47 2.93 -12.25
CA GLN A 43 3.81 3.39 -11.03
C GLN A 43 4.85 3.95 -10.05
N ILE A 44 4.58 5.14 -9.51
CA ILE A 44 5.19 5.70 -8.30
C ILE A 44 4.08 6.11 -7.32
N SER A 45 4.41 6.26 -6.04
CA SER A 45 3.43 6.63 -5.00
C SER A 45 4.09 7.44 -3.89
N ASP A 46 3.30 8.16 -3.10
CA ASP A 46 3.70 8.77 -1.82
C ASP A 46 4.95 9.65 -1.99
N LEU A 47 4.82 10.68 -2.85
CA LEU A 47 5.87 11.65 -3.13
C LEU A 47 6.16 12.52 -1.91
N HIS A 48 5.10 12.96 -1.22
CA HIS A 48 5.13 13.87 -0.09
C HIS A 48 6.02 15.09 -0.31
N LEU A 49 5.83 15.79 -1.42
CA LEU A 49 6.55 17.04 -1.68
C LEU A 49 6.22 18.05 -0.59
N SER A 50 7.26 18.58 0.07
CA SER A 50 7.08 19.47 1.20
C SER A 50 7.73 20.82 0.95
N ARG A 51 7.06 21.89 1.40
CA ARG A 51 7.66 23.22 1.45
C ARG A 51 8.89 23.27 2.36
N TYR A 52 9.07 22.28 3.23
CA TYR A 52 10.20 22.15 4.14
C TYR A 52 11.36 21.34 3.58
N ASP A 53 11.30 20.88 2.33
CA ASP A 53 12.34 20.05 1.71
C ASP A 53 13.69 20.77 1.55
N HIS A 54 13.70 22.11 1.61
CA HIS A 54 14.93 22.91 1.64
C HIS A 54 15.64 22.90 3.01
N LEU A 55 15.00 22.40 4.08
CA LEU A 55 15.59 22.40 5.41
C LEU A 55 16.63 21.27 5.57
N PRO A 56 17.79 21.52 6.20
CA PRO A 56 18.85 20.52 6.37
C PRO A 56 18.37 19.21 7.01
N ASP A 57 17.54 19.29 8.06
CA ASP A 57 17.02 18.09 8.74
C ASP A 57 16.09 17.26 7.85
N ARG A 58 15.35 17.90 6.94
CA ARG A 58 14.49 17.20 5.97
C ARG A 58 15.32 16.57 4.85
N GLN A 59 16.32 17.28 4.33
CA GLN A 59 17.25 16.73 3.35
C GLN A 59 18.02 15.53 3.92
N LYS A 60 18.44 15.60 5.19
CA LYS A 60 19.08 14.47 5.88
C LYS A 60 18.19 13.24 6.02
N LEU A 61 16.86 13.41 6.05
CA LEU A 61 15.92 12.30 6.22
C LEU A 61 15.39 11.75 4.90
N TYR A 62 15.16 12.61 3.90
CA TYR A 62 14.45 12.22 2.68
C TYR A 62 15.17 12.61 1.40
N GLY A 63 16.30 13.31 1.48
CA GLY A 63 17.05 13.76 0.31
C GLY A 63 16.33 14.80 -0.55
N ASP A 64 16.84 14.99 -1.76
CA ASP A 64 16.29 15.91 -2.76
C ASP A 64 15.22 15.20 -3.61
N LYS A 65 14.02 15.07 -3.05
CA LYS A 65 12.91 14.34 -3.70
C LYS A 65 12.57 14.88 -5.10
N LEU A 66 12.54 16.20 -5.25
CA LEU A 66 12.22 16.87 -6.51
C LEU A 66 13.33 16.69 -7.54
N GLY A 67 14.59 16.92 -7.16
CA GLY A 67 15.71 16.73 -8.06
C GLY A 67 15.90 15.26 -8.45
N ASP A 68 15.63 14.32 -7.54
CA ASP A 68 15.62 12.89 -7.86
C ASP A 68 14.48 12.54 -8.83
N LEU A 69 13.30 13.16 -8.70
CA LEU A 69 12.17 12.93 -9.63
C LEU A 69 12.47 13.46 -11.03
N ARG A 70 13.11 14.63 -11.13
CA ARG A 70 13.64 15.15 -12.41
C ARG A 70 14.66 14.19 -13.02
N THR A 71 15.59 13.72 -12.20
CA THR A 71 16.62 12.76 -12.61
C THR A 71 15.97 11.46 -13.12
N PHE A 72 14.96 10.96 -12.41
CA PHE A 72 14.17 9.79 -12.80
C PHE A 72 13.48 9.96 -14.14
N ALA A 73 12.86 11.12 -14.40
CA ALA A 73 12.26 11.43 -15.69
C ALA A 73 13.29 11.41 -16.83
N ARG A 74 14.42 12.08 -16.63
CA ARG A 74 15.53 12.22 -17.59
C ARG A 74 16.31 10.94 -17.90
N THR A 75 16.26 9.97 -17.00
CA THR A 75 17.07 8.74 -17.09
C THR A 75 16.18 7.54 -17.33
N VAL A 76 15.35 7.21 -16.35
CA VAL A 76 14.51 6.01 -16.36
C VAL A 76 13.33 6.17 -17.30
N LEU A 77 12.53 7.24 -17.17
CA LEU A 77 11.33 7.38 -18.00
C LEU A 77 11.69 7.66 -19.46
N LEU A 78 12.70 8.49 -19.71
CA LEU A 78 13.21 8.77 -21.05
C LEU A 78 13.75 7.50 -21.74
N GLY A 79 14.49 6.65 -21.01
CA GLY A 79 14.99 5.38 -21.55
C GLY A 79 13.92 4.31 -21.72
N LEU A 80 12.94 4.25 -20.81
CA LEU A 80 11.85 3.26 -20.86
C LEU A 80 10.76 3.61 -21.88
N GLN A 81 10.53 4.90 -22.10
CA GLN A 81 9.43 5.46 -22.89
C GLN A 81 8.09 4.76 -22.57
N PRO A 82 7.58 4.81 -21.32
CA PRO A 82 6.34 4.15 -20.96
C PRO A 82 5.14 4.81 -21.62
N GLY A 83 4.04 4.09 -21.74
CA GLY A 83 2.80 4.63 -22.29
C GLY A 83 2.04 5.52 -21.30
N ALA A 84 2.26 5.30 -20.00
CA ALA A 84 1.71 6.10 -18.92
C ALA A 84 2.61 6.09 -17.67
N LEU A 85 2.49 7.14 -16.86
CA LEU A 85 3.02 7.24 -15.50
C LEU A 85 1.87 7.40 -14.51
N LEU A 86 1.69 6.42 -13.62
CA LEU A 86 0.75 6.47 -12.51
C LEU A 86 1.41 7.07 -11.27
N ILE A 87 0.76 8.04 -10.62
CA ILE A 87 1.16 8.60 -9.33
C ILE A 87 0.02 8.37 -8.32
N THR A 88 0.15 7.33 -7.49
CA THR A 88 -0.98 6.79 -6.69
C THR A 88 -1.20 7.48 -5.33
N GLY A 89 -1.17 8.82 -5.31
CA GLY A 89 -1.53 9.62 -4.13
C GLY A 89 -0.41 10.00 -3.18
N ASP A 90 -0.77 10.82 -2.19
CA ASP A 90 0.11 11.53 -1.27
C ASP A 90 1.20 12.31 -2.04
N LEU A 91 0.69 13.20 -2.91
CA LEU A 91 1.47 14.02 -3.83
C LEU A 91 2.28 15.09 -3.07
N ILE A 92 1.67 15.66 -2.04
CA ILE A 92 2.23 16.70 -1.17
C ILE A 92 2.29 16.23 0.30
N ASP A 93 3.11 16.88 1.15
CA ASP A 93 3.28 16.47 2.55
C ASP A 93 2.19 17.03 3.48
N ALA A 94 1.57 18.17 3.17
CA ALA A 94 0.45 18.77 3.92
C ALA A 94 0.62 18.71 5.45
N LYS A 95 1.84 18.96 5.93
CA LYS A 95 2.15 18.90 7.36
C LYS A 95 2.94 20.13 7.77
N THR A 96 2.64 20.67 8.95
CA THR A 96 3.51 21.68 9.57
C THR A 96 4.84 21.03 9.99
N LYS A 97 5.85 21.85 10.35
CA LYS A 97 7.12 21.34 10.92
C LYS A 97 6.91 20.43 12.14
N ARG A 98 5.81 20.62 12.88
CA ARG A 98 5.46 19.85 14.07
C ARG A 98 4.62 18.60 13.76
N GLY A 99 4.16 18.42 12.52
CA GLY A 99 3.41 17.24 12.06
C GLY A 99 1.89 17.41 11.99
N GLN A 100 1.35 18.60 12.27
CA GLN A 100 -0.08 18.89 12.14
C GLN A 100 -0.49 18.92 10.67
N GLY A 101 -1.61 18.28 10.30
CA GLY A 101 -2.12 18.32 8.93
C GLY A 101 -2.56 19.73 8.51
N GLN A 102 -2.14 20.20 7.34
CA GLN A 102 -2.52 21.49 6.77
C GLN A 102 -2.15 21.57 5.27
N GLN A 103 -3.06 22.09 4.43
CA GLN A 103 -2.74 22.41 3.03
C GLN A 103 -1.82 23.62 2.88
N TRP A 104 -0.92 23.56 1.89
CA TRP A 104 -0.05 24.66 1.49
C TRP A 104 -0.04 24.81 -0.02
N VAL A 105 -0.49 25.97 -0.51
CA VAL A 105 -0.49 26.26 -1.96
C VAL A 105 0.90 26.14 -2.59
N ASP A 106 1.97 26.48 -1.86
CA ASP A 106 3.35 26.35 -2.33
C ASP A 106 3.73 24.89 -2.66
N GLU A 107 3.22 23.92 -1.89
CA GLU A 107 3.48 22.49 -2.13
C GLU A 107 2.78 22.03 -3.41
N TRP A 108 1.57 22.50 -3.65
CA TRP A 108 0.81 22.22 -4.87
C TRP A 108 1.43 22.87 -6.11
N HIS A 109 1.86 24.13 -6.02
CA HIS A 109 2.60 24.79 -7.09
C HIS A 109 3.92 24.06 -7.40
N ALA A 110 4.61 23.55 -6.37
CA ALA A 110 5.82 22.74 -6.58
C ALA A 110 5.49 21.41 -7.29
N TYR A 111 4.38 20.76 -6.93
CA TYR A 111 3.90 19.56 -7.60
C TYR A 111 3.53 19.79 -9.07
N GLY A 112 2.75 20.83 -9.38
CA GLY A 112 2.40 21.18 -10.76
C GLY A 112 3.64 21.41 -11.63
N LYS A 113 4.64 22.15 -11.12
CA LYS A 113 5.94 22.32 -11.80
C LYS A 113 6.71 21.01 -11.95
N ALA A 114 6.60 20.11 -10.99
CA ALA A 114 7.23 18.79 -11.06
C ALA A 114 6.59 17.95 -12.18
N LEU A 115 5.27 18.02 -12.38
CA LEU A 115 4.58 17.37 -13.51
C LEU A 115 5.07 17.92 -14.86
N ASP A 116 5.19 19.24 -14.98
CA ASP A 116 5.74 19.88 -16.18
C ASP A 116 7.16 19.38 -16.48
N THR A 117 8.00 19.38 -15.45
CA THR A 117 9.37 18.87 -15.54
C THR A 117 9.39 17.40 -15.94
N VAL A 118 8.55 16.55 -15.33
CA VAL A 118 8.50 15.12 -15.67
C VAL A 118 8.11 14.93 -17.13
N ALA A 119 7.10 15.65 -17.63
CA ALA A 119 6.65 15.57 -19.01
C ALA A 119 7.76 16.00 -19.99
N GLU A 120 8.37 17.16 -19.76
CA GLU A 120 9.43 17.71 -20.61
C GLU A 120 10.65 16.80 -20.68
N GLU A 121 11.10 16.31 -19.53
CA GLU A 121 12.36 15.59 -19.40
C GLU A 121 12.28 14.11 -19.81
N SER A 122 11.08 13.52 -19.72
CA SER A 122 10.84 12.14 -20.17
C SER A 122 10.35 12.05 -21.61
N GLY A 123 9.85 13.16 -22.18
CA GLY A 123 9.12 13.17 -23.44
C GLY A 123 7.71 12.56 -23.35
N LEU A 124 7.22 12.26 -22.15
CA LEU A 124 5.86 11.75 -21.96
C LEU A 124 4.82 12.86 -22.19
N PRO A 125 3.75 12.61 -22.96
CA PRO A 125 2.63 13.52 -23.03
C PRO A 125 2.04 13.76 -21.63
N LYS A 126 1.70 15.01 -21.29
CA LYS A 126 1.09 15.33 -19.99
C LYS A 126 -0.18 14.53 -19.71
N CYS A 127 -0.97 14.23 -20.74
CA CYS A 127 -2.19 13.40 -20.62
C CYS A 127 -1.93 11.92 -20.31
N SER A 128 -0.68 11.46 -20.42
CA SER A 128 -0.22 10.12 -20.02
C SER A 128 0.33 10.09 -18.59
N ILE A 129 0.40 11.24 -17.91
CA ILE A 129 0.65 11.29 -16.46
C ILE A 129 -0.69 11.26 -15.75
N LEU A 130 -0.90 10.25 -14.92
CA LEU A 130 -2.18 9.96 -14.28
C LEU A 130 -2.00 9.96 -12.76
N ASP A 131 -2.43 11.02 -12.11
CA ASP A 131 -2.35 11.18 -10.66
C ASP A 131 -3.71 11.03 -9.97
N ILE A 132 -3.68 10.73 -8.68
CA ILE A 132 -4.87 10.64 -7.83
C ILE A 132 -4.55 11.19 -6.45
N ARG A 133 -5.56 11.62 -5.70
CA ARG A 133 -5.37 12.10 -4.31
C ARG A 133 -5.09 10.93 -3.36
N GLY A 134 -4.24 11.19 -2.37
CA GLY A 134 -4.10 10.43 -1.13
C GLY A 134 -4.62 11.19 0.09
N ASN A 135 -4.43 10.65 1.29
CA ASN A 135 -4.94 11.28 2.50
C ASN A 135 -4.28 12.63 2.82
N HIS A 136 -3.00 12.78 2.52
CA HIS A 136 -2.29 14.05 2.73
C HIS A 136 -2.84 15.16 1.83
N ASP A 137 -3.24 14.80 0.61
CA ASP A 137 -3.77 15.72 -0.39
C ASP A 137 -5.13 16.33 0.00
N VAL A 138 -5.75 15.84 1.07
CA VAL A 138 -7.01 16.37 1.61
C VAL A 138 -6.92 16.84 3.07
N PHE A 139 -5.75 16.88 3.71
CA PHE A 139 -5.68 17.38 5.11
C PHE A 139 -6.06 18.85 5.22
N ASP A 140 -6.92 19.22 6.17
CA ASP A 140 -7.36 20.61 6.41
C ASP A 140 -8.00 21.30 5.19
N MET A 141 -8.47 20.52 4.21
CA MET A 141 -9.06 21.03 2.97
C MET A 141 -10.50 21.54 3.20
N GLY A 142 -11.22 21.01 4.20
CA GLY A 142 -12.65 21.25 4.32
C GLY A 142 -13.41 20.48 3.25
N LEU A 143 -14.34 21.12 2.52
CA LEU A 143 -15.11 20.48 1.46
C LEU A 143 -14.31 20.39 0.15
N ARG A 144 -14.43 19.25 -0.53
CA ARG A 144 -13.97 19.06 -1.91
C ARG A 144 -14.56 20.11 -2.84
N GLY A 145 -13.76 20.64 -3.75
CA GLY A 145 -14.09 21.77 -4.62
C GLY A 145 -14.14 23.12 -3.92
N GLY A 146 -13.78 23.19 -2.62
CA GLY A 146 -13.65 24.44 -1.89
C GLY A 146 -12.31 25.13 -2.13
N GLU A 147 -12.11 26.28 -1.47
CA GLU A 147 -10.94 27.16 -1.65
C GLU A 147 -9.58 26.49 -1.41
N LYS A 148 -9.53 25.43 -0.59
CA LYS A 148 -8.29 24.69 -0.28
C LYS A 148 -8.12 23.39 -1.07
N ASP A 149 -9.01 23.08 -2.02
CA ASP A 149 -8.87 21.92 -2.89
C ASP A 149 -7.95 22.25 -4.08
N TYR A 150 -6.67 22.42 -3.80
CA TYR A 150 -5.66 22.83 -4.78
C TYR A 150 -5.34 21.77 -5.83
N PHE A 151 -5.79 20.52 -5.65
CA PHE A 151 -5.58 19.45 -6.63
C PHE A 151 -6.20 19.80 -7.99
N LEU A 152 -7.36 20.46 -8.00
CA LEU A 152 -8.08 20.80 -9.23
C LEU A 152 -7.23 21.63 -10.20
N ASP A 153 -6.39 22.52 -9.68
CA ASP A 153 -5.59 23.46 -10.46
C ASP A 153 -4.14 22.99 -10.68
N ASN A 154 -3.66 22.01 -9.92
CA ASN A 154 -2.23 21.67 -9.84
C ASN A 154 -1.89 20.21 -10.18
N SER A 155 -2.88 19.36 -10.42
CA SER A 155 -2.67 17.95 -10.75
C SER A 155 -2.97 17.65 -12.22
N ALA A 156 -2.38 16.57 -12.75
CA ALA A 156 -2.64 16.08 -14.10
C ALA A 156 -4.11 15.65 -14.30
N ALA A 157 -4.72 15.04 -13.28
CA ALA A 157 -6.14 14.71 -13.25
C ALA A 157 -7.02 15.82 -12.65
N GLY A 158 -6.48 17.00 -12.31
CA GLY A 158 -7.21 18.09 -11.66
C GLY A 158 -8.40 18.60 -12.47
N SER A 159 -8.27 18.58 -13.81
CA SER A 159 -9.36 18.89 -14.73
C SER A 159 -10.50 17.86 -14.72
N LYS A 160 -10.28 16.66 -14.18
CA LYS A 160 -11.28 15.62 -14.02
C LYS A 160 -11.95 15.79 -12.67
N THR A 161 -13.19 16.29 -12.68
CA THR A 161 -14.00 16.42 -11.45
C THR A 161 -14.54 15.08 -10.96
N ALA A 162 -14.62 14.08 -11.85
CA ALA A 162 -15.03 12.72 -11.52
C ALA A 162 -13.99 12.01 -10.65
N ARG A 163 -14.46 11.26 -9.66
CA ARG A 163 -13.61 10.43 -8.77
C ARG A 163 -13.14 9.13 -9.42
N THR A 164 -13.73 8.80 -10.55
CA THR A 164 -13.43 7.61 -11.34
C THR A 164 -13.31 8.02 -12.80
N TYR A 165 -12.26 7.53 -13.47
CA TYR A 165 -12.06 7.73 -14.90
C TYR A 165 -11.11 6.66 -15.44
N SER A 166 -11.24 6.34 -16.72
CA SER A 166 -10.32 5.43 -17.42
C SER A 166 -9.37 6.17 -18.35
N HIS A 167 -8.16 5.64 -18.47
CA HIS A 167 -7.21 5.96 -19.53
C HIS A 167 -6.92 4.69 -20.33
N GLN A 168 -7.16 4.74 -21.63
CA GLN A 168 -6.95 3.63 -22.54
C GLN A 168 -5.52 3.64 -23.04
N LEU A 169 -4.82 2.52 -22.86
CA LEU A 169 -3.45 2.36 -23.29
C LEU A 169 -3.34 1.30 -24.39
N TYR A 170 -2.78 1.71 -25.52
CA TYR A 170 -2.60 0.91 -26.72
C TYR A 170 -1.22 0.25 -26.73
N SER A 171 -1.00 -0.71 -27.63
CA SER A 171 0.28 -1.41 -27.74
C SER A 171 1.40 -0.45 -28.19
N GLY A 172 2.54 -0.47 -27.49
CA GLY A 172 3.72 0.34 -27.78
C GLY A 172 4.55 -0.17 -28.96
N PRO A 173 5.73 0.43 -29.26
CA PRO A 173 6.47 1.41 -28.47
C PRO A 173 5.94 2.84 -28.56
N TYR A 174 6.11 3.65 -27.51
CA TYR A 174 5.53 4.99 -27.38
C TYR A 174 6.46 6.16 -27.77
N GLY A 175 7.57 5.86 -28.46
CA GLY A 175 8.55 6.87 -28.88
C GLY A 175 8.06 7.82 -29.97
N PRO A 176 8.90 8.76 -30.45
CA PRO A 176 8.51 9.80 -31.42
C PRO A 176 7.95 9.29 -32.75
N GLU A 177 8.31 8.05 -33.13
CA GLU A 177 7.82 7.38 -34.34
C GLU A 177 6.51 6.60 -34.11
N PHE A 178 5.87 6.76 -32.94
CA PHE A 178 4.62 6.08 -32.61
C PHE A 178 3.44 6.65 -33.39
N ASP A 179 3.14 5.99 -34.50
CA ASP A 179 1.90 6.18 -35.26
C ASP A 179 0.83 5.23 -34.69
N GLN A 180 -0.13 5.75 -33.92
CA GLN A 180 -1.20 4.96 -33.30
C GLN A 180 -2.00 4.18 -34.36
N LYS A 181 -1.73 2.87 -34.50
CA LYS A 181 -2.32 1.99 -35.52
C LYS A 181 -3.03 0.74 -35.01
N GLU A 182 -3.35 0.66 -33.72
CA GLU A 182 -4.27 -0.37 -33.21
C GLU A 182 -5.62 0.23 -32.86
N SER A 183 -6.70 -0.38 -33.35
CA SER A 183 -8.07 0.08 -33.11
C SER A 183 -8.58 -0.19 -31.69
N CYS A 184 -7.85 -0.99 -30.90
CA CYS A 184 -8.29 -1.46 -29.59
C CYS A 184 -7.21 -1.26 -28.52
N PRO A 185 -7.60 -0.81 -27.31
CA PRO A 185 -6.66 -0.70 -26.19
C PRO A 185 -6.25 -2.08 -25.68
N VAL A 186 -4.98 -2.18 -25.26
CA VAL A 186 -4.43 -3.38 -24.60
C VAL A 186 -4.87 -3.43 -23.14
N VAL A 187 -4.89 -2.26 -22.49
CA VAL A 187 -5.28 -2.12 -21.08
C VAL A 187 -6.04 -0.82 -20.87
N ALA A 188 -7.06 -0.85 -20.01
CA ALA A 188 -7.72 0.32 -19.47
C ALA A 188 -7.25 0.54 -18.02
N LEU A 189 -6.64 1.70 -17.76
CA LEU A 189 -6.15 2.13 -16.46
C LEU A 189 -7.24 2.99 -15.79
N THR A 190 -7.94 2.45 -14.80
CA THR A 190 -9.09 3.11 -14.16
C THR A 190 -8.73 3.63 -12.78
N ALA A 191 -8.94 4.92 -12.52
CA ALA A 191 -8.72 5.55 -11.21
C ALA A 191 -9.93 5.35 -10.29
N ILE A 192 -9.71 5.28 -8.96
CA ILE A 192 -10.76 5.45 -7.95
C ILE A 192 -10.27 6.28 -6.75
N ASP A 193 -10.84 7.48 -6.60
CA ASP A 193 -10.51 8.42 -5.51
C ASP A 193 -11.38 8.15 -4.27
N ALA A 194 -10.80 7.37 -3.36
CA ALA A 194 -11.38 7.03 -2.06
C ALA A 194 -11.04 8.05 -0.95
N THR A 195 -10.56 9.26 -1.26
CA THR A 195 -10.37 10.28 -0.21
C THR A 195 -11.72 10.85 0.23
N PRO A 196 -11.91 11.17 1.52
CA PRO A 196 -13.19 11.69 1.99
C PRO A 196 -13.52 13.04 1.32
N SER A 197 -14.81 13.29 1.04
CA SER A 197 -15.26 14.61 0.54
C SER A 197 -14.95 15.75 1.50
N LEU A 198 -14.77 15.40 2.78
CA LEU A 198 -14.35 16.31 3.82
C LEU A 198 -12.96 15.96 4.32
N GLY A 199 -12.05 16.89 4.09
CA GLY A 199 -10.64 16.82 4.44
C GLY A 199 -10.33 17.28 5.86
N LEU A 200 -10.52 16.43 6.86
CA LEU A 200 -10.09 16.71 8.24
C LEU A 200 -8.56 16.60 8.40
N ARG A 201 -8.02 17.15 9.48
CA ARG A 201 -6.62 16.92 9.86
C ARG A 201 -6.38 15.46 10.25
N GLY A 202 -5.17 14.97 10.01
CA GLY A 202 -4.70 13.72 10.61
C GLY A 202 -4.72 13.82 12.15
N PRO A 203 -4.89 12.69 12.88
CA PRO A 203 -4.90 11.31 12.40
C PRO A 203 -6.29 10.75 11.99
N THR A 204 -7.35 11.56 11.89
CA THR A 204 -8.74 11.11 11.58
C THR A 204 -9.05 11.09 10.09
N ASN A 205 -8.05 10.89 9.26
CA ASN A 205 -8.14 10.87 7.80
C ASN A 205 -7.15 9.85 7.21
N PHE A 206 -6.76 8.83 7.98
CA PHE A 206 -5.84 7.79 7.53
C PHE A 206 -6.58 6.78 6.64
N ALA A 207 -7.82 6.43 6.99
CA ALA A 207 -8.62 5.51 6.19
C ALA A 207 -9.25 6.20 4.95
N GLY A 208 -9.34 5.46 3.85
CA GLY A 208 -10.15 5.83 2.71
C GLY A 208 -11.65 5.70 2.99
N TRP A 209 -12.49 6.34 2.19
CA TRP A 209 -13.94 6.37 2.31
C TRP A 209 -14.61 6.28 0.94
N LEU A 210 -15.44 5.27 0.74
CA LEU A 210 -16.25 5.09 -0.47
C LEU A 210 -17.73 4.84 -0.14
N THR A 211 -18.62 5.56 -0.81
CA THR A 211 -20.07 5.30 -0.77
C THR A 211 -20.47 4.22 -1.77
N ALA A 212 -21.68 3.66 -1.64
CA ALA A 212 -22.18 2.71 -2.65
C ALA A 212 -22.31 3.38 -4.02
N GLU A 213 -22.72 4.66 -4.07
CA GLU A 213 -22.79 5.45 -5.31
C GLU A 213 -21.44 5.49 -6.04
N GLN A 214 -20.35 5.80 -5.32
CA GLN A 214 -19.00 5.89 -5.91
C GLN A 214 -18.51 4.52 -6.41
N THR A 215 -18.82 3.46 -5.67
CA THR A 215 -18.54 2.07 -6.07
C THR A 215 -19.36 1.67 -7.30
N GLY A 216 -20.62 2.12 -7.39
CA GLY A 216 -21.49 1.97 -8.56
C GLY A 216 -20.96 2.66 -9.81
N GLN A 217 -20.50 3.91 -9.67
CA GLN A 217 -19.87 4.67 -10.76
C GLN A 217 -18.62 3.95 -11.29
N LEU A 218 -17.80 3.37 -10.40
CA LEU A 218 -16.68 2.53 -10.82
C LEU A 218 -17.15 1.28 -11.59
N GLN A 219 -18.21 0.60 -11.10
CA GLN A 219 -18.74 -0.58 -11.77
C GLN A 219 -19.20 -0.26 -13.20
N GLU A 220 -19.89 0.87 -13.39
CA GLU A 220 -20.35 1.35 -14.70
C GLU A 220 -19.18 1.69 -15.62
N GLU A 221 -18.18 2.40 -15.11
CA GLU A 221 -16.97 2.73 -15.87
C GLU A 221 -16.21 1.48 -16.30
N LEU A 222 -15.99 0.51 -15.40
CA LEU A 222 -15.34 -0.76 -15.75
C LEU A 222 -16.15 -1.57 -16.77
N ALA A 223 -17.48 -1.55 -16.67
CA ALA A 223 -18.36 -2.19 -17.63
C ALA A 223 -18.27 -1.54 -19.02
N SER A 224 -18.19 -0.20 -19.08
CA SER A 224 -18.06 0.54 -20.35
C SER A 224 -16.74 0.21 -21.07
N GLN A 225 -15.63 0.07 -20.35
CA GLN A 225 -14.35 -0.34 -20.93
C GLN A 225 -14.39 -1.78 -21.46
N ARG A 226 -15.21 -2.67 -20.89
CA ARG A 226 -15.36 -4.06 -21.35
C ARG A 226 -16.22 -4.20 -22.59
N THR A 227 -17.17 -3.29 -22.81
CA THR A 227 -18.09 -3.33 -23.95
C THR A 227 -17.57 -2.59 -25.18
N LEU A 228 -16.35 -2.02 -25.12
CA LEU A 228 -15.67 -1.45 -26.27
C LEU A 228 -15.69 -2.44 -27.45
N ALA A 229 -16.21 -1.98 -28.60
CA ALA A 229 -16.44 -2.79 -29.78
C ALA A 229 -15.12 -3.15 -30.48
N CYS A 230 -14.47 -4.21 -29.99
CA CYS A 230 -13.22 -4.72 -30.53
C CYS A 230 -13.47 -5.94 -31.43
N GLN A 231 -13.54 -5.71 -32.73
CA GLN A 231 -13.92 -6.74 -33.72
C GLN A 231 -12.86 -7.84 -33.95
N LYS A 232 -11.60 -7.63 -33.55
CA LYS A 232 -10.48 -8.59 -33.75
C LYS A 232 -9.53 -8.77 -32.56
N ALA A 233 -9.53 -7.86 -31.58
CA ALA A 233 -8.62 -7.90 -30.43
C ALA A 233 -9.30 -8.52 -29.20
N ALA A 234 -8.51 -9.15 -28.32
CA ALA A 234 -8.97 -9.48 -26.98
C ALA A 234 -9.45 -8.20 -26.28
N ARG A 235 -10.49 -8.32 -25.45
CA ARG A 235 -10.97 -7.20 -24.61
C ARG A 235 -9.81 -6.61 -23.80
N PRO A 236 -9.78 -5.29 -23.56
CA PRO A 236 -8.70 -4.69 -22.78
C PRO A 236 -8.63 -5.32 -21.39
N SER A 237 -7.42 -5.57 -20.90
CA SER A 237 -7.21 -5.86 -19.49
C SER A 237 -7.65 -4.65 -18.67
N LEU A 238 -8.27 -4.87 -17.52
CA LEU A 238 -8.61 -3.79 -16.61
C LEU A 238 -7.59 -3.74 -15.47
N VAL A 239 -7.00 -2.58 -15.24
CA VAL A 239 -6.15 -2.31 -14.08
C VAL A 239 -6.75 -1.11 -13.36
N VAL A 240 -7.05 -1.28 -12.08
CA VAL A 240 -7.60 -0.22 -11.24
C VAL A 240 -6.49 0.33 -10.34
N TYR A 241 -6.45 1.62 -10.12
CA TYR A 241 -5.52 2.23 -9.17
C TYR A 241 -6.23 3.24 -8.26
N GLY A 242 -5.75 3.30 -7.03
CA GLY A 242 -6.16 4.27 -6.02
C GLY A 242 -5.02 4.50 -5.05
N HIS A 243 -5.26 5.25 -3.99
CA HIS A 243 -4.22 5.49 -2.98
C HIS A 243 -4.19 4.41 -1.89
N TYR A 244 -5.35 4.11 -1.31
CA TYR A 244 -5.48 3.24 -0.14
C TYR A 244 -5.54 1.76 -0.53
N PRO A 245 -4.82 0.85 0.14
CA PRO A 245 -5.07 -0.59 0.04
C PRO A 245 -6.50 -0.94 0.46
N LEU A 246 -7.07 -1.99 -0.13
CA LEU A 246 -8.49 -2.35 0.03
C LEU A 246 -8.90 -2.54 1.51
N PRO A 247 -8.09 -3.17 2.39
CA PRO A 247 -8.46 -3.36 3.79
C PRO A 247 -8.40 -2.09 4.65
N VAL A 248 -7.87 -0.98 4.10
CA VAL A 248 -7.79 0.32 4.75
C VAL A 248 -8.98 1.21 4.38
N ILE A 249 -9.73 0.85 3.33
CA ILE A 249 -10.92 1.60 2.87
C ILE A 249 -12.16 1.26 3.71
N GLN A 250 -12.86 2.30 4.16
CA GLN A 250 -14.17 2.23 4.77
C GLN A 250 -15.27 2.27 3.71
N GLU A 251 -16.17 1.30 3.79
CA GLU A 251 -17.37 1.21 2.94
C GLU A 251 -18.61 1.12 3.86
N PRO A 252 -19.08 2.26 4.39
CA PRO A 252 -20.13 2.33 5.42
C PRO A 252 -21.48 1.79 4.97
N GLU A 253 -21.71 1.61 3.67
CA GLU A 253 -23.00 1.16 3.14
C GLU A 253 -23.01 -0.34 2.82
N THR A 254 -21.86 -0.95 2.53
CA THR A 254 -21.75 -2.35 2.09
C THR A 254 -21.15 -3.28 3.14
N LYS A 255 -20.36 -2.78 4.09
CA LYS A 255 -19.74 -3.61 5.14
C LYS A 255 -20.66 -3.81 6.36
N PRO A 256 -20.60 -4.96 7.05
CA PRO A 256 -21.54 -5.38 8.11
C PRO A 256 -21.62 -4.49 9.35
N TRP A 257 -20.81 -3.44 9.46
CA TRP A 257 -20.79 -2.50 10.58
C TRP A 257 -21.68 -1.26 10.39
N ALA A 258 -22.37 -1.14 9.26
CA ALA A 258 -23.33 -0.06 8.94
C ALA A 258 -24.55 0.06 9.88
N GLY A 259 -24.66 -0.80 10.90
CA GLY A 259 -25.87 -1.00 11.68
C GLY A 259 -26.96 -1.75 10.90
N PRO A 260 -28.04 -2.21 11.56
CA PRO A 260 -29.17 -2.82 10.87
C PRO A 260 -29.85 -1.78 9.97
N ALA A 261 -29.91 -2.08 8.68
CA ALA A 261 -30.61 -1.28 7.67
C ALA A 261 -32.13 -1.33 7.90
N LYS A 262 -32.66 -0.49 8.79
CA LYS A 262 -34.10 -0.20 8.80
C LYS A 262 -34.37 0.84 7.70
N GLY A 263 -34.98 0.39 6.59
CA GLY A 263 -35.45 1.27 5.51
C GLY A 263 -34.71 1.18 4.17
N ARG A 264 -33.87 0.16 3.92
CA ARG A 264 -33.32 -0.09 2.58
C ARG A 264 -34.35 -0.79 1.69
N GLU A 265 -35.37 -0.06 1.27
CA GLU A 265 -36.12 -0.40 0.07
C GLU A 265 -35.43 0.29 -1.13
N ALA A 266 -35.07 -0.51 -2.14
CA ALA A 266 -34.90 -0.09 -3.54
C ALA A 266 -33.69 0.79 -3.97
N HIS A 267 -32.47 0.54 -3.48
CA HIS A 267 -31.27 0.77 -4.30
C HIS A 267 -30.47 -0.54 -4.39
N GLY A 268 -30.45 -1.14 -5.58
CA GLY A 268 -30.10 -2.55 -5.82
C GLY A 268 -28.69 -2.96 -5.38
N THR A 269 -28.59 -4.20 -4.88
CA THR A 269 -27.51 -5.20 -5.04
C THR A 269 -26.08 -4.78 -5.46
N GLN A 270 -25.55 -3.64 -5.01
CA GLN A 270 -24.13 -3.29 -5.24
C GLN A 270 -23.28 -3.92 -4.13
N GLY A 271 -22.34 -4.77 -4.55
CA GLY A 271 -21.38 -5.44 -3.67
C GLY A 271 -20.31 -4.50 -3.13
N SER A 272 -19.47 -5.01 -2.23
CA SER A 272 -18.26 -4.31 -1.78
C SER A 272 -17.32 -3.96 -2.94
N LEU A 273 -16.40 -3.02 -2.75
CA LEU A 273 -15.40 -2.65 -3.76
C LEU A 273 -14.66 -3.89 -4.26
N LEU A 274 -14.26 -4.80 -3.37
CA LEU A 274 -13.59 -6.04 -3.75
C LEU A 274 -14.47 -6.89 -4.68
N GLU A 275 -15.76 -7.03 -4.39
CA GLU A 275 -16.72 -7.77 -5.22
C GLU A 275 -16.94 -7.11 -6.58
N VAL A 276 -16.96 -5.78 -6.65
CA VAL A 276 -17.03 -5.05 -7.93
C VAL A 276 -15.77 -5.29 -8.76
N LEU A 277 -14.59 -5.15 -8.16
CA LEU A 277 -13.32 -5.34 -8.85
C LEU A 277 -13.16 -6.79 -9.36
N THR A 278 -13.43 -7.78 -8.52
CA THR A 278 -13.33 -9.19 -8.94
C THR A 278 -14.46 -9.58 -9.88
N GLY A 279 -15.67 -9.05 -9.67
CA GLY A 279 -16.84 -9.29 -10.52
C GLY A 279 -16.69 -8.72 -11.93
N GLN A 280 -15.94 -7.62 -12.06
CA GLN A 280 -15.47 -7.03 -13.32
C GLN A 280 -14.10 -7.58 -13.75
N ASN A 281 -13.66 -8.73 -13.21
CA ASN A 281 -12.44 -9.47 -13.56
C ASN A 281 -11.26 -8.50 -13.90
N VAL A 282 -11.01 -7.62 -12.94
CA VAL A 282 -9.88 -6.70 -12.89
C VAL A 282 -8.60 -7.51 -12.69
N SER A 283 -7.56 -7.17 -13.45
CA SER A 283 -6.26 -7.85 -13.42
C SER A 283 -5.50 -7.51 -12.14
N ALA A 284 -5.46 -6.22 -11.81
CA ALA A 284 -4.86 -5.76 -10.57
C ALA A 284 -5.50 -4.48 -10.03
N TYR A 285 -5.44 -4.35 -8.71
CA TYR A 285 -5.63 -3.11 -7.96
C TYR A 285 -4.26 -2.61 -7.47
N LEU A 286 -3.86 -1.41 -7.89
CA LEU A 286 -2.59 -0.77 -7.55
C LEU A 286 -2.81 0.32 -6.51
N SER A 287 -2.01 0.32 -5.44
CA SER A 287 -2.10 1.30 -4.36
C SER A 287 -0.73 1.73 -3.80
N GLY A 288 -0.74 2.66 -2.85
CA GLY A 288 0.42 3.06 -2.03
C GLY A 288 0.02 3.15 -0.55
N HIS A 289 0.25 4.31 0.08
CA HIS A 289 -0.23 4.69 1.42
C HIS A 289 0.48 4.03 2.61
N LEU A 290 0.82 2.73 2.52
CA LEU A 290 1.49 2.03 3.63
C LEU A 290 3.01 2.18 3.61
N HIS A 291 3.56 2.69 2.50
CA HIS A 291 4.99 2.79 2.27
C HIS A 291 5.63 1.39 2.48
N ALA A 292 6.85 1.33 2.99
CA ALA A 292 7.50 0.07 3.35
C ALA A 292 7.21 -0.38 4.81
N ALA A 293 6.18 0.17 5.49
CA ALA A 293 5.97 -0.03 6.93
C ALA A 293 5.73 -1.50 7.32
N PHE A 294 5.17 -2.30 6.41
CA PHE A 294 4.89 -3.72 6.61
C PHE A 294 5.86 -4.65 5.88
N GLY A 295 6.83 -4.10 5.16
CA GLY A 295 7.80 -4.82 4.35
C GLY A 295 7.86 -4.30 2.92
N GLN A 296 8.62 -5.00 2.07
CA GLN A 296 8.98 -4.52 0.74
C GLN A 296 8.11 -5.14 -0.37
N ARG A 297 7.27 -6.11 -0.02
CA ARG A 297 6.36 -6.84 -0.94
C ARG A 297 4.98 -7.02 -0.33
N VAL A 298 4.22 -5.95 -0.21
CA VAL A 298 2.87 -5.95 0.37
C VAL A 298 1.85 -6.30 -0.73
N HIS A 299 1.73 -7.59 -1.05
CA HIS A 299 0.91 -8.09 -2.16
C HIS A 299 -0.11 -9.14 -1.72
N ARG A 300 -1.25 -9.24 -2.42
CA ARG A 300 -2.27 -10.26 -2.19
C ARG A 300 -2.91 -10.72 -3.49
N MET A 301 -3.20 -12.02 -3.58
CA MET A 301 -4.04 -12.58 -4.65
C MET A 301 -5.45 -12.81 -4.12
N HIS A 302 -6.42 -12.08 -4.65
CA HIS A 302 -7.84 -12.29 -4.37
C HIS A 302 -8.41 -13.35 -5.31
N ARG A 303 -9.41 -14.10 -4.83
CA ARG A 303 -10.06 -15.17 -5.60
C ARG A 303 -11.56 -14.92 -5.65
N ASP A 304 -12.12 -14.94 -6.86
CA ASP A 304 -13.55 -15.13 -7.06
C ASP A 304 -13.79 -16.61 -7.44
N PRO A 305 -14.59 -17.37 -6.67
CA PRO A 305 -14.94 -18.76 -6.98
C PRO A 305 -15.51 -19.00 -8.39
N GLY A 306 -15.97 -17.97 -9.12
CA GLY A 306 -16.54 -18.10 -10.46
C GLY A 306 -15.89 -17.29 -11.60
N ARG A 307 -14.96 -16.35 -11.32
CA ARG A 307 -14.57 -15.31 -12.32
C ARG A 307 -13.08 -14.97 -12.45
N GLY A 308 -12.19 -15.69 -11.73
CA GLY A 308 -10.73 -15.53 -11.86
C GLY A 308 -10.03 -15.06 -10.58
N HIS A 309 -8.82 -14.50 -10.71
CA HIS A 309 -8.09 -13.88 -9.62
C HIS A 309 -7.63 -12.46 -9.97
N MET A 310 -7.50 -11.62 -8.94
CA MET A 310 -7.03 -10.25 -9.03
C MET A 310 -5.82 -10.05 -8.11
N ALA A 311 -4.77 -9.39 -8.60
CA ALA A 311 -3.64 -8.98 -7.78
C ALA A 311 -3.92 -7.65 -7.07
N GLU A 312 -3.76 -7.57 -5.76
CA GLU A 312 -3.67 -6.31 -5.02
C GLU A 312 -2.19 -6.06 -4.72
N LEU A 313 -1.66 -4.93 -5.23
CA LEU A 313 -0.25 -4.61 -5.21
C LEU A 313 -0.03 -3.21 -4.64
N GLU A 314 0.39 -3.13 -3.38
CA GLU A 314 0.86 -1.88 -2.80
C GLU A 314 2.30 -1.60 -3.27
N ASN A 315 2.60 -0.33 -3.55
CA ASN A 315 3.92 0.14 -3.94
C ASN A 315 4.46 1.09 -2.88
N ALA A 316 5.62 0.77 -2.30
CA ALA A 316 6.24 1.60 -1.28
C ALA A 316 6.60 3.01 -1.80
N ALA A 317 6.87 3.92 -0.87
CA ALA A 317 6.93 5.35 -1.14
C ALA A 317 8.16 5.80 -1.95
N TRP A 318 7.92 6.78 -2.83
CA TRP A 318 8.96 7.58 -3.45
C TRP A 318 9.75 8.37 -2.40
N LYS A 319 9.05 8.95 -1.41
CA LYS A 319 9.63 9.77 -0.33
C LYS A 319 10.82 9.12 0.37
N ASP A 320 10.70 7.85 0.71
CA ASP A 320 11.68 7.14 1.53
C ASP A 320 12.62 6.30 0.64
N ASP A 321 12.05 5.49 -0.24
CA ASP A 321 12.78 4.44 -0.94
C ASP A 321 13.11 4.80 -2.40
N ARG A 322 12.56 5.90 -2.94
CA ARG A 322 12.55 6.19 -4.39
C ARG A 322 12.11 4.95 -5.18
N ARG A 323 11.07 4.31 -4.63
CA ARG A 323 10.51 3.08 -5.15
C ARG A 323 9.67 3.38 -6.39
N PHE A 324 9.85 2.56 -7.41
CA PHE A 324 9.01 2.59 -8.60
C PHE A 324 8.77 1.16 -9.10
N ARG A 325 7.66 0.99 -9.81
CA ARG A 325 7.25 -0.28 -10.41
C ARG A 325 7.07 -0.10 -11.91
N ILE A 326 7.60 -1.03 -12.68
CA ILE A 326 7.32 -1.14 -14.11
C ILE A 326 6.26 -2.22 -14.27
N LEU A 327 5.19 -1.93 -14.99
CA LEU A 327 4.13 -2.87 -15.30
C LEU A 327 3.98 -3.02 -16.81
N SER A 328 3.58 -4.21 -17.24
CA SER A 328 3.21 -4.46 -18.63
C SER A 328 1.99 -5.36 -18.72
N VAL A 329 1.15 -5.11 -19.72
CA VAL A 329 0.13 -6.06 -20.18
C VAL A 329 0.56 -6.62 -21.53
N ASP A 330 0.76 -7.92 -21.62
CA ASP A 330 1.17 -8.64 -22.84
C ASP A 330 0.17 -9.78 -23.08
N LYS A 331 -0.59 -9.72 -24.19
CA LYS A 331 -1.65 -10.71 -24.52
C LYS A 331 -2.65 -10.91 -23.36
N GLY A 332 -3.09 -9.80 -22.76
CA GLY A 332 -4.08 -9.81 -21.69
C GLY A 332 -3.53 -10.20 -20.31
N VAL A 333 -2.21 -10.33 -20.15
CA VAL A 333 -1.57 -10.73 -18.89
C VAL A 333 -0.76 -9.59 -18.31
N LEU A 334 -1.02 -9.28 -17.03
CA LEU A 334 -0.21 -8.35 -16.26
C LEU A 334 1.09 -9.01 -15.76
N SER A 335 2.21 -8.34 -15.98
CA SER A 335 3.53 -8.62 -15.38
C SER A 335 4.08 -7.33 -14.78
N PHE A 336 4.91 -7.43 -13.74
CA PHE A 336 5.57 -6.25 -13.16
C PHE A 336 6.93 -6.57 -12.54
N VAL A 337 7.76 -5.54 -12.36
CA VAL A 337 9.01 -5.57 -11.59
C VAL A 337 9.12 -4.33 -10.69
N ASP A 338 9.61 -4.55 -9.48
CA ASP A 338 9.77 -3.52 -8.45
C ASP A 338 11.26 -3.15 -8.28
N LEU A 339 11.55 -1.86 -8.30
CA LEU A 339 12.91 -1.33 -8.36
C LEU A 339 13.12 -0.17 -7.38
N PHE A 340 14.34 -0.04 -6.89
CA PHE A 340 14.80 1.14 -6.15
C PHE A 340 15.66 2.01 -7.06
N MET A 341 15.48 3.33 -6.98
CA MET A 341 16.47 4.30 -7.47
C MET A 341 17.30 4.82 -6.30
N HIS A 342 18.61 4.94 -6.47
CA HIS A 342 19.52 5.48 -5.47
C HIS A 342 20.27 6.66 -6.05
N THR A 343 20.38 7.72 -5.25
CA THR A 343 21.07 8.98 -5.58
C THR A 343 21.86 9.44 -4.35
N PRO A 344 22.93 10.25 -4.50
CA PRO A 344 23.69 10.78 -3.36
C PRO A 344 22.87 11.69 -2.45
N SER A 345 21.77 12.25 -2.97
CA SER A 345 20.86 13.06 -2.19
C SER A 345 20.05 12.20 -1.20
N LYS A 346 19.77 10.93 -1.56
CA LYS A 346 19.03 9.99 -0.72
C LYS A 346 19.90 9.57 0.47
N PRO A 347 19.50 9.84 1.72
CA PRO A 347 20.22 9.35 2.88
C PRO A 347 20.18 7.82 2.91
N SER A 348 21.27 7.20 3.39
CA SER A 348 21.48 5.75 3.36
C SER A 348 20.27 4.99 3.93
N SER A 349 19.42 4.43 3.07
CA SER A 349 18.45 3.44 3.50
C SER A 349 19.14 2.09 3.57
N THR A 350 18.85 1.31 4.61
CA THR A 350 19.27 -0.10 4.72
C THR A 350 18.47 -1.02 3.79
N ALA A 351 17.63 -0.46 2.90
CA ALA A 351 16.66 -1.18 2.10
C ALA A 351 17.13 -1.25 0.63
N GLY A 352 17.67 -2.41 0.28
CA GLY A 352 18.12 -2.74 -1.07
C GLY A 352 19.59 -3.18 -1.06
N PRO A 353 19.95 -4.28 -1.74
CA PRO A 353 21.36 -4.56 -1.98
C PRO A 353 21.97 -3.39 -2.76
N PRO A 354 23.21 -2.95 -2.45
CA PRO A 354 23.87 -1.90 -3.22
C PRO A 354 24.00 -2.35 -4.68
N SER A 355 23.82 -1.41 -5.62
CA SER A 355 24.14 -1.71 -7.01
C SER A 355 25.65 -1.87 -7.13
N GLU A 356 26.08 -2.84 -7.93
CA GLU A 356 27.49 -2.98 -8.27
C GLU A 356 27.96 -1.91 -9.27
N HIS A 357 27.04 -1.16 -9.89
CA HIS A 357 27.34 -0.13 -10.88
C HIS A 357 26.71 1.20 -10.50
N ILE A 358 27.53 2.25 -10.52
CA ILE A 358 27.12 3.64 -10.34
C ILE A 358 27.31 4.33 -11.67
N HIS A 359 26.29 5.04 -12.12
CA HIS A 359 26.33 5.87 -13.32
C HIS A 359 26.37 7.34 -12.92
N GLU A 360 26.97 8.19 -13.76
CA GLU A 360 27.01 9.63 -13.51
C GLU A 360 26.05 10.34 -14.46
N ASP A 361 25.10 11.11 -13.91
CA ASP A 361 24.27 12.06 -14.67
C ASP A 361 24.40 13.44 -14.05
N GLU A 362 24.88 14.43 -14.81
CA GLU A 362 25.09 15.81 -14.35
C GLU A 362 25.89 15.92 -13.03
N GLY A 363 26.86 15.00 -12.83
CA GLY A 363 27.66 14.94 -11.59
C GLY A 363 26.94 14.30 -10.40
N LYS A 364 25.74 13.74 -10.58
CA LYS A 364 25.05 12.90 -9.58
C LYS A 364 25.27 11.42 -9.87
N SER A 365 25.72 10.69 -8.85
CA SER A 365 25.85 9.23 -8.88
C SER A 365 24.47 8.56 -8.81
N ILE A 366 24.07 7.79 -9.82
CA ILE A 366 22.77 7.10 -9.84
C ILE A 366 23.01 5.60 -9.90
N SER A 367 22.21 4.85 -9.15
CA SER A 367 22.11 3.41 -9.37
C SER A 367 20.68 2.92 -9.20
N ILE A 368 20.36 1.82 -9.87
CA ILE A 368 19.06 1.15 -9.75
C ILE A 368 19.32 -0.25 -9.22
N THR A 369 18.46 -0.73 -8.33
CA THR A 369 18.56 -2.09 -7.79
C THR A 369 17.21 -2.77 -7.73
N GLY A 370 17.24 -4.10 -7.83
CA GLY A 370 16.07 -4.94 -7.66
C GLY A 370 15.61 -4.98 -6.20
N VAL A 371 14.31 -4.93 -6.00
CA VAL A 371 13.71 -5.18 -4.68
C VAL A 371 13.79 -6.67 -4.35
N ALA A 372 13.66 -7.48 -5.39
CA ALA A 372 13.94 -8.89 -5.34
C ALA A 372 15.45 -9.12 -5.42
N PRO A 373 16.05 -9.91 -4.49
CA PRO A 373 17.50 -10.14 -4.50
C PRO A 373 18.00 -10.83 -5.77
N GLU A 374 17.14 -11.57 -6.46
CA GLU A 374 17.42 -12.21 -7.74
C GLU A 374 17.49 -11.22 -8.92
N VAL A 375 16.90 -10.02 -8.79
CA VAL A 375 16.93 -8.97 -9.82
C VAL A 375 18.23 -8.19 -9.68
N VAL A 376 19.11 -8.35 -10.66
CA VAL A 376 20.42 -7.68 -10.70
C VAL A 376 20.40 -6.64 -11.80
N VAL A 377 20.42 -5.37 -11.41
CA VAL A 377 20.48 -4.25 -12.35
C VAL A 377 21.92 -3.76 -12.47
N ARG A 378 22.39 -3.56 -13.71
CA ARG A 378 23.73 -3.03 -14.01
C ARG A 378 23.65 -1.87 -15.00
N LYS A 379 24.12 -2.06 -16.24
CA LYS A 379 23.82 -1.14 -17.34
C LYS A 379 22.42 -1.32 -17.89
N HIS A 380 21.79 -2.46 -17.62
CA HIS A 380 20.43 -2.76 -18.04
C HIS A 380 19.61 -3.23 -16.84
N TYR A 381 18.31 -2.94 -16.86
CA TYR A 381 17.30 -3.66 -16.10
C TYR A 381 16.40 -4.44 -17.05
N ILE A 382 15.82 -5.52 -16.53
CA ILE A 382 15.13 -6.51 -17.34
C ILE A 382 13.76 -6.79 -16.74
N HIS A 383 12.73 -6.72 -17.57
CA HIS A 383 11.35 -6.97 -17.21
C HIS A 383 10.74 -8.00 -18.15
N ILE A 384 10.44 -9.20 -17.66
CA ILE A 384 9.78 -10.23 -18.48
C ILE A 384 8.31 -9.81 -18.67
N THR A 385 7.84 -9.70 -19.91
CA THR A 385 6.45 -9.31 -20.21
C THR A 385 5.53 -10.53 -20.35
N SER A 386 6.07 -11.61 -20.95
CA SER A 386 5.38 -12.89 -21.16
C SER A 386 6.40 -14.04 -21.10
N PRO A 387 6.04 -15.23 -20.61
CA PRO A 387 4.74 -15.63 -20.07
C PRO A 387 4.42 -15.02 -18.68
N PRO A 388 3.15 -15.14 -18.21
CA PRO A 388 2.73 -14.72 -16.88
C PRO A 388 3.61 -15.27 -15.77
N ASP A 389 3.84 -14.47 -14.73
CA ASP A 389 4.26 -15.00 -13.44
C ASP A 389 3.13 -15.85 -12.84
N ALA A 390 3.40 -17.15 -12.66
CA ALA A 390 2.43 -18.10 -12.15
C ALA A 390 1.95 -17.79 -10.71
N ARG A 391 2.62 -16.89 -9.98
CA ARG A 391 2.19 -16.40 -8.66
C ARG A 391 1.07 -15.36 -8.72
N TYR A 392 0.99 -14.58 -9.81
CA TYR A 392 0.03 -13.47 -9.97
C TYR A 392 -1.04 -13.74 -11.04
N SER A 393 -0.99 -14.91 -11.69
CA SER A 393 -2.00 -15.41 -12.63
C SER A 393 -3.11 -16.16 -11.87
N PRO A 394 -4.43 -16.04 -12.19
CA PRO A 394 -5.01 -16.12 -13.52
C PRO A 394 -6.24 -15.21 -13.79
N LEU A 395 -6.16 -14.42 -14.86
CA LEU A 395 -7.34 -13.86 -15.51
C LEU A 395 -8.15 -14.98 -16.18
N GLU A 396 -9.46 -14.75 -16.17
CA GLU A 396 -10.51 -15.61 -16.67
C GLU A 396 -10.23 -16.17 -18.09
N VAL A 397 -10.40 -17.49 -18.23
CA VAL A 397 -10.41 -18.28 -19.48
C VAL A 397 -11.62 -17.93 -20.39
N SER A 398 -12.39 -16.90 -20.03
CA SER A 398 -13.75 -16.60 -20.55
C SER A 398 -13.79 -15.66 -21.76
N ALA A 399 -12.63 -15.28 -22.33
CA ALA A 399 -12.61 -14.45 -23.55
C ALA A 399 -11.76 -15.01 -24.69
N MET A 400 -11.30 -16.26 -24.60
CA MET A 400 -10.84 -17.01 -25.76
C MET A 400 -11.51 -18.37 -25.75
N ASP A 401 -12.53 -18.53 -26.57
CA ASP A 401 -13.12 -19.81 -26.93
C ASP A 401 -12.00 -20.86 -27.11
N LYS A 402 -12.07 -21.95 -26.33
CA LYS A 402 -11.22 -23.17 -26.38
C LYS A 402 -9.91 -23.14 -25.56
N GLY A 403 -10.01 -23.39 -24.25
CA GLY A 403 -8.91 -23.90 -23.42
C GLY A 403 -8.04 -22.85 -22.73
N ARG A 404 -7.03 -23.29 -21.95
CA ARG A 404 -6.09 -22.38 -21.28
C ARG A 404 -5.21 -21.67 -22.31
N PRO A 405 -4.90 -20.36 -22.12
CA PRO A 405 -4.01 -19.64 -23.03
C PRO A 405 -2.64 -20.30 -23.05
N ILE A 406 -2.10 -20.43 -24.26
CA ILE A 406 -0.79 -21.03 -24.53
C ILE A 406 0.17 -19.93 -24.95
N TYR A 407 1.35 -19.90 -24.33
CA TYR A 407 2.43 -18.99 -24.69
C TYR A 407 3.58 -19.79 -25.30
N THR A 408 3.94 -19.44 -26.53
CA THR A 408 4.92 -20.18 -27.34
C THR A 408 6.31 -19.56 -27.30
N GLU A 409 6.48 -18.42 -26.64
CA GLU A 409 7.72 -17.66 -26.56
C GLU A 409 7.82 -16.92 -25.21
N VAL A 410 9.06 -16.61 -24.83
CA VAL A 410 9.38 -15.66 -23.76
C VAL A 410 9.64 -14.30 -24.39
N ARG A 411 9.03 -13.25 -23.84
CA ARG A 411 9.21 -11.85 -24.23
C ARG A 411 9.69 -11.06 -23.02
N ALA A 412 10.64 -10.15 -23.23
CA ALA A 412 11.16 -9.29 -22.18
C ALA A 412 11.53 -7.91 -22.71
N MET A 413 11.39 -6.90 -21.85
CA MET A 413 12.03 -5.60 -22.03
C MET A 413 13.43 -5.64 -21.41
N VAL A 414 14.44 -5.25 -22.17
CA VAL A 414 15.82 -5.05 -21.71
C VAL A 414 16.17 -3.59 -21.98
N VAL A 415 16.18 -2.78 -20.92
CA VAL A 415 16.24 -1.33 -21.01
C VAL A 415 17.54 -0.84 -20.37
N PRO A 416 18.28 0.06 -21.03
CA PRO A 416 19.48 0.66 -20.45
C PRO A 416 19.12 1.57 -19.27
N VAL A 417 19.96 1.58 -18.23
CA VAL A 417 19.76 2.40 -17.01
C VAL A 417 19.94 3.90 -17.29
N ILE A 418 20.84 4.27 -18.22
CA ILE A 418 20.97 5.64 -18.73
C ILE A 418 21.02 5.57 -20.26
N PRO A 419 20.18 6.35 -20.98
CA PRO A 419 20.28 6.45 -22.42
C PRO A 419 21.61 7.11 -22.84
N ASP A 420 22.29 6.55 -23.85
CA ASP A 420 23.55 7.10 -24.36
C ASP A 420 23.32 8.50 -24.95
N ARG A 421 23.74 9.54 -24.21
CA ARG A 421 23.62 10.95 -24.61
C ARG A 421 24.76 11.40 -25.53
N SER A 422 25.78 10.57 -25.77
CA SER A 422 27.02 10.99 -26.41
C SER A 422 26.95 11.21 -27.92
N GLY A 423 25.80 10.96 -28.56
CA GLY A 423 25.64 11.12 -30.02
C GLY A 423 26.49 10.15 -30.86
N ASN A 424 27.28 9.28 -30.23
CA ASN A 424 28.03 8.22 -30.90
C ASN A 424 27.11 7.04 -31.16
N LYS A 425 26.83 6.80 -32.45
CA LYS A 425 25.84 5.85 -32.99
C LYS A 425 26.11 4.36 -32.74
N ILE A 426 26.97 3.96 -31.81
CA ILE A 426 27.25 2.55 -31.56
C ILE A 426 26.79 2.16 -30.16
N VAL A 427 25.47 2.01 -30.01
CA VAL A 427 24.88 1.26 -28.91
C VAL A 427 25.35 -0.19 -29.08
N VAL A 428 26.33 -0.63 -28.28
CA VAL A 428 26.69 -2.05 -28.23
C VAL A 428 25.51 -2.77 -27.57
N LEU A 429 24.68 -3.40 -28.41
CA LEU A 429 23.53 -4.16 -27.94
C LEU A 429 24.00 -5.33 -27.06
N PRO A 430 23.35 -5.55 -25.90
CA PRO A 430 23.72 -6.67 -25.05
C PRO A 430 23.41 -8.00 -25.76
N GLN A 431 24.19 -9.03 -25.43
CA GLN A 431 23.78 -10.40 -25.71
C GLN A 431 22.75 -10.80 -24.66
N VAL A 432 21.51 -11.06 -25.09
CA VAL A 432 20.43 -11.41 -24.18
C VAL A 432 20.20 -12.92 -24.18
N LEU A 433 20.29 -13.54 -23.02
CA LEU A 433 20.19 -14.98 -22.81
C LEU A 433 19.00 -15.29 -21.92
N LEU A 434 18.11 -16.16 -22.38
CA LEU A 434 17.10 -16.80 -21.57
C LEU A 434 17.69 -18.07 -20.95
N THR A 435 17.50 -18.26 -19.65
CA THR A 435 17.81 -19.51 -18.94
C THR A 435 16.56 -20.05 -18.25
N TRP A 436 16.50 -21.36 -18.04
CA TRP A 436 15.42 -21.97 -17.28
C TRP A 436 15.87 -23.16 -16.44
N ARG A 437 15.07 -23.49 -15.42
CA ARG A 437 15.19 -24.70 -14.60
C ARG A 437 13.81 -25.32 -14.36
N CYS A 438 13.65 -26.61 -14.63
CA CYS A 438 12.39 -27.33 -14.47
C CYS A 438 12.25 -27.90 -13.05
N ASN A 439 11.01 -27.94 -12.54
CA ASN A 439 10.78 -28.16 -11.10
C ASN A 439 10.99 -29.59 -10.60
N LYS A 440 10.66 -30.62 -11.38
CA LYS A 440 10.76 -32.03 -10.94
C LYS A 440 11.96 -32.75 -11.55
N SER A 441 12.19 -32.56 -12.84
CA SER A 441 13.33 -33.17 -13.53
C SER A 441 14.65 -32.50 -13.17
N GLY A 442 14.62 -31.24 -12.71
CA GLY A 442 15.83 -30.45 -12.47
C GLY A 442 16.56 -30.04 -13.74
N GLN A 443 16.03 -30.35 -14.93
CA GLN A 443 16.62 -29.99 -16.21
C GLN A 443 16.80 -28.47 -16.31
N THR A 444 17.94 -28.06 -16.82
CA THR A 444 18.26 -26.66 -17.07
C THR A 444 18.61 -26.47 -18.53
N GLY A 445 18.32 -25.30 -19.06
CA GLY A 445 18.78 -24.95 -20.39
C GLY A 445 18.87 -23.44 -20.59
N GLN A 446 19.35 -23.08 -21.78
CA GLN A 446 19.54 -21.69 -22.15
C GLN A 446 19.28 -21.49 -23.65
N ASN A 447 18.84 -20.30 -24.03
CA ASN A 447 18.67 -19.90 -25.43
C ASN A 447 18.93 -18.40 -25.60
N MET A 448 19.48 -18.02 -26.74
CA MET A 448 19.64 -16.61 -27.08
C MET A 448 18.28 -15.99 -27.40
N MET A 449 18.06 -14.77 -26.90
CA MET A 449 16.92 -13.95 -27.30
C MET A 449 17.30 -13.07 -28.47
N ALA A 450 16.38 -12.90 -29.41
CA ALA A 450 16.52 -11.97 -30.51
C ALA A 450 15.79 -10.66 -30.17
N GLN A 451 16.40 -9.53 -30.55
CA GLN A 451 15.73 -8.24 -30.49
C GLN A 451 14.59 -8.22 -31.51
N VAL A 452 13.44 -7.66 -31.13
CA VAL A 452 12.25 -7.60 -32.00
C VAL A 452 12.48 -6.64 -33.15
N GLN A 453 13.03 -5.46 -32.86
CA GLN A 453 13.49 -4.50 -33.86
C GLN A 453 14.77 -3.83 -33.36
N LEU A 454 15.70 -3.59 -34.28
CA LEU A 454 16.93 -2.85 -33.99
C LEU A 454 16.60 -1.48 -33.36
N GLY A 455 17.16 -1.19 -32.20
CA GLY A 455 16.92 0.05 -31.47
C GLY A 455 15.76 0.03 -30.47
N GLN A 456 14.94 -1.04 -30.44
CA GLN A 456 13.88 -1.20 -29.43
C GLN A 456 14.35 -1.99 -28.21
N HIS A 457 13.68 -1.79 -27.07
CA HIS A 457 13.98 -2.52 -25.83
C HIS A 457 13.34 -3.92 -25.76
N LEU A 458 12.64 -4.37 -26.79
CA LEU A 458 11.88 -5.63 -26.77
C LEU A 458 12.70 -6.80 -27.34
N TRP A 459 12.69 -7.91 -26.60
CA TRP A 459 13.40 -9.14 -26.92
C TRP A 459 12.47 -10.35 -26.84
N ARG A 460 12.71 -11.36 -27.68
CA ARG A 460 11.94 -12.60 -27.68
C ARG A 460 12.80 -13.85 -27.89
N ALA A 461 12.34 -14.98 -27.35
CA ALA A 461 12.88 -16.31 -27.66
C ALA A 461 11.75 -17.34 -27.80
N PRO A 462 11.71 -18.13 -28.89
CA PRO A 462 10.69 -19.15 -29.07
C PRO A 462 10.90 -20.31 -28.08
N TRP A 463 9.89 -20.64 -27.29
CA TRP A 463 9.89 -21.78 -26.38
C TRP A 463 9.61 -23.09 -27.12
N ALA A 464 8.64 -23.04 -28.05
CA ALA A 464 8.18 -24.21 -28.80
C ALA A 464 9.23 -24.81 -29.74
N ALA A 465 10.34 -24.11 -30.01
CA ALA A 465 11.45 -24.59 -30.83
C ALA A 465 12.54 -25.30 -30.01
N MET A 466 12.45 -25.26 -28.68
CA MET A 466 13.44 -25.87 -27.79
C MET A 466 13.01 -27.31 -27.51
N THR A 467 13.61 -28.28 -28.19
CA THR A 467 13.20 -29.70 -28.19
C THR A 467 13.49 -30.45 -26.89
N ASP A 468 14.34 -29.91 -26.00
CA ASP A 468 14.93 -30.65 -24.86
C ASP A 468 14.84 -29.88 -23.51
N THR A 469 13.75 -29.15 -23.25
CA THR A 469 13.72 -28.19 -22.13
C THR A 469 13.24 -28.76 -20.80
N CYS A 470 12.01 -29.27 -20.78
CA CYS A 470 11.38 -29.85 -19.60
C CYS A 470 10.63 -31.12 -20.00
N THR A 471 10.51 -32.06 -19.06
CA THR A 471 9.82 -33.33 -19.27
C THR A 471 8.31 -33.22 -19.00
N PRO A 472 7.49 -34.16 -19.48
CA PRO A 472 6.07 -34.24 -19.11
C PRO A 472 5.77 -34.36 -17.61
N GLN A 473 6.76 -34.69 -16.76
CA GLN A 473 6.59 -34.72 -15.31
C GLN A 473 6.62 -33.31 -14.70
N ASP A 474 7.25 -32.36 -15.37
CA ASP A 474 7.39 -30.97 -14.92
C ASP A 474 6.07 -30.21 -15.09
N SER A 475 5.73 -29.43 -14.08
CA SER A 475 4.53 -28.57 -14.09
C SER A 475 4.88 -27.09 -14.01
N ILE A 476 6.13 -26.78 -13.65
CA ILE A 476 6.64 -25.43 -13.46
C ILE A 476 8.06 -25.37 -14.04
N ALA A 477 8.36 -24.32 -14.77
CA ALA A 477 9.73 -23.89 -15.04
C ALA A 477 10.01 -22.58 -14.29
N TYR A 478 11.26 -22.37 -13.92
CA TYR A 478 11.77 -21.11 -13.40
C TYR A 478 12.60 -20.48 -14.51
N ILE A 479 12.11 -19.41 -15.13
CA ILE A 479 12.80 -18.72 -16.22
C ILE A 479 13.51 -17.46 -15.70
N GLN A 480 14.64 -17.12 -16.29
CA GLN A 480 15.36 -15.88 -15.98
C GLN A 480 16.06 -15.37 -17.24
N VAL A 481 15.98 -14.07 -17.48
CA VAL A 481 16.62 -13.38 -18.61
C VAL A 481 17.85 -12.65 -18.12
N HIS A 482 18.94 -12.79 -18.87
CA HIS A 482 20.25 -12.22 -18.57
C HIS A 482 20.67 -11.30 -19.72
N ALA A 483 21.18 -10.12 -19.41
CA ALA A 483 21.79 -9.22 -20.38
C ALA A 483 23.30 -9.18 -20.14
N MET A 484 24.06 -9.74 -21.09
CA MET A 484 25.52 -9.85 -21.05
C MET A 484 26.15 -8.79 -21.94
N GLU A 485 27.25 -8.21 -21.47
CA GLU A 485 28.03 -7.25 -22.24
C GLU A 485 29.22 -7.94 -22.90
N ARG A 486 29.43 -7.65 -24.19
CA ARG A 486 30.68 -8.03 -24.87
C ARG A 486 31.76 -7.00 -24.55
N VAL A 487 32.79 -7.44 -23.85
CA VAL A 487 34.04 -6.68 -23.70
C VAL A 487 35.14 -7.43 -24.47
N TYR A 488 35.56 -6.89 -25.61
CA TYR A 488 36.64 -7.49 -26.39
C TYR A 488 37.96 -7.48 -25.58
N GLY A 489 38.61 -8.64 -25.46
CA GLY A 489 39.92 -8.77 -24.80
C GLY A 489 39.91 -8.82 -23.27
N ARG A 490 38.75 -8.92 -22.60
CA ARG A 490 38.64 -9.11 -21.14
C ARG A 490 37.57 -10.15 -20.79
N ALA A 491 37.63 -10.69 -19.57
CA ALA A 491 36.53 -11.52 -19.06
C ALA A 491 35.22 -10.68 -19.05
N PRO A 492 34.10 -11.25 -19.54
CA PRO A 492 32.83 -10.52 -19.57
C PRO A 492 32.39 -10.21 -18.12
N PRO A 493 31.89 -8.98 -17.85
CA PRO A 493 31.35 -8.65 -16.54
C PRO A 493 30.13 -9.53 -16.23
N PRO A 494 29.76 -9.72 -14.96
CA PRO A 494 28.58 -10.48 -14.63
C PRO A 494 27.33 -9.82 -15.25
N ALA A 495 26.37 -10.64 -15.69
CA ALA A 495 25.18 -10.15 -16.38
C ALA A 495 24.24 -9.35 -15.46
N ALA A 496 23.47 -8.44 -16.06
CA ALA A 496 22.21 -8.00 -15.46
C ALA A 496 21.19 -9.15 -15.55
N LYS A 497 20.28 -9.27 -14.58
CA LYS A 497 19.34 -10.38 -14.45
C LYS A 497 17.94 -9.89 -14.11
N SER A 498 16.93 -10.46 -14.78
CA SER A 498 15.54 -10.34 -14.36
C SER A 498 15.28 -11.10 -13.05
N GLU A 499 14.07 -11.03 -12.53
CA GLU A 499 13.64 -11.98 -11.51
C GLU A 499 13.67 -13.42 -12.05
N GLU A 500 13.88 -14.38 -11.15
CA GLU A 500 13.60 -15.79 -11.43
C GLU A 500 12.07 -15.96 -11.38
N ARG A 501 11.46 -16.03 -12.56
CA ARG A 501 10.01 -16.08 -12.72
C ARG A 501 9.52 -17.53 -12.79
N PRO A 502 8.66 -17.98 -11.87
CA PRO A 502 7.99 -19.26 -12.01
C PRO A 502 6.88 -19.16 -13.07
N VAL A 503 6.86 -20.11 -14.00
CA VAL A 503 5.92 -20.18 -15.12
C VAL A 503 5.29 -21.56 -15.16
N SER A 504 3.98 -21.65 -15.42
CA SER A 504 3.28 -22.93 -15.45
C SER A 504 3.43 -23.60 -16.81
N LEU A 505 3.58 -24.92 -16.80
CA LEU A 505 3.70 -25.74 -18.00
C LEU A 505 2.45 -26.61 -18.23
N ILE A 506 2.16 -26.92 -19.49
CA ILE A 506 1.16 -27.89 -19.93
C ILE A 506 1.72 -28.73 -21.07
N ARG A 507 1.33 -30.01 -21.09
CA ARG A 507 1.60 -30.92 -22.21
C ARG A 507 0.61 -30.67 -23.35
N GLN A 508 1.10 -30.51 -24.57
CA GLN A 508 0.29 -30.54 -25.80
C GLN A 508 0.77 -31.71 -26.66
N GLY A 509 -0.16 -32.54 -27.17
CA GLY A 509 0.05 -33.78 -27.94
C GLY A 509 1.51 -34.20 -28.26
N GLY A 510 1.96 -35.33 -27.71
CA GLY A 510 3.37 -35.76 -27.70
C GLY A 510 4.09 -35.34 -26.41
N ASP A 511 5.44 -35.28 -26.40
CA ASP A 511 6.25 -34.93 -25.22
C ASP A 511 6.61 -33.43 -25.13
N LYS A 512 5.91 -32.57 -25.88
CA LYS A 512 6.17 -31.14 -25.94
C LYS A 512 5.50 -30.38 -24.79
N MET A 513 6.29 -29.59 -24.08
CA MET A 513 5.85 -28.74 -22.97
C MET A 513 5.70 -27.29 -23.43
N LEU A 514 4.56 -26.66 -23.12
CA LEU A 514 4.28 -25.25 -23.44
C LEU A 514 3.93 -24.46 -22.18
N PHE A 515 4.15 -23.16 -22.23
CA PHE A 515 3.73 -22.27 -21.15
C PHE A 515 2.22 -22.06 -21.18
N THR A 516 1.63 -21.98 -20.00
CA THR A 516 0.21 -21.74 -19.79
C THR A 516 0.01 -20.90 -18.52
N THR A 517 -1.20 -20.38 -18.32
CA THR A 517 -1.63 -19.95 -16.99
C THR A 517 -1.94 -21.15 -16.10
N PRO A 518 -1.57 -21.12 -14.80
CA PRO A 518 -1.99 -22.15 -13.85
C PRO A 518 -3.49 -21.99 -13.50
N LYS A 519 -4.14 -23.09 -13.12
CA LYS A 519 -5.55 -23.06 -12.65
C LYS A 519 -5.73 -22.28 -11.34
N ARG A 520 -4.68 -22.22 -10.52
CA ARG A 520 -4.62 -21.45 -9.27
C ARG A 520 -3.24 -20.79 -9.20
N PRO A 521 -3.15 -19.54 -8.72
CA PRO A 521 -1.86 -18.89 -8.53
C PRO A 521 -0.98 -19.71 -7.59
N LEU A 522 0.33 -19.71 -7.85
CA LEU A 522 1.31 -20.23 -6.93
C LEU A 522 1.35 -19.36 -5.67
N LYS A 523 1.70 -19.99 -4.54
CA LYS A 523 1.76 -19.30 -3.25
C LYS A 523 2.82 -18.19 -3.28
N LEU A 524 2.42 -16.98 -2.87
CA LEU A 524 3.35 -15.88 -2.63
C LEU A 524 4.25 -16.20 -1.42
N LYS A 525 5.55 -15.90 -1.56
CA LYS A 525 6.53 -16.00 -0.46
C LYS A 525 6.64 -14.63 0.21
N LEU A 526 5.77 -14.37 1.18
CA LEU A 526 5.68 -13.11 1.93
C LEU A 526 6.12 -13.28 3.38
N LYS A 527 6.67 -12.23 3.98
CA LYS A 527 6.90 -12.14 5.43
C LYS A 527 5.56 -12.01 6.18
N LEU A 528 5.57 -12.26 7.48
CA LEU A 528 4.36 -12.20 8.31
C LEU A 528 3.66 -10.82 8.23
N LEU A 529 4.41 -9.73 8.38
CA LEU A 529 3.85 -8.37 8.33
C LEU A 529 3.33 -8.02 6.92
N GLU A 530 4.06 -8.39 5.87
CA GLU A 530 3.65 -8.22 4.47
C GLU A 530 2.32 -8.95 4.18
N HIS A 531 2.16 -10.14 4.76
CA HIS A 531 0.92 -10.90 4.64
C HIS A 531 -0.23 -10.25 5.42
N VAL A 532 -0.02 -9.93 6.70
CA VAL A 532 -1.06 -9.37 7.57
C VAL A 532 -1.60 -8.04 7.03
N ALA A 533 -0.72 -7.19 6.45
CA ALA A 533 -1.06 -5.88 5.90
C ALA A 533 -2.29 -5.89 4.99
N LEU A 534 -2.41 -6.88 4.10
CA LEU A 534 -3.52 -6.97 3.16
C LEU A 534 -4.57 -8.03 3.51
N HIS A 535 -4.33 -8.89 4.50
CA HIS A 535 -5.28 -9.96 4.88
C HIS A 535 -6.16 -9.59 6.07
N TRP A 536 -5.74 -8.62 6.86
CA TRP A 536 -6.49 -8.12 8.00
C TRP A 536 -7.33 -6.90 7.60
N ASP A 537 -8.65 -6.96 7.76
CA ASP A 537 -9.50 -5.77 7.66
C ASP A 537 -9.23 -4.86 8.86
N TRP A 538 -8.42 -3.82 8.65
CA TRP A 538 -7.94 -2.94 9.72
C TRP A 538 -9.07 -2.18 10.38
N GLN A 539 -10.12 -1.84 9.63
CA GLN A 539 -11.25 -1.07 10.14
C GLN A 539 -12.15 -1.95 11.01
N LEU A 540 -12.52 -3.13 10.51
CA LEU A 540 -13.31 -4.09 11.26
C LEU A 540 -12.55 -4.62 12.48
N GLY A 541 -11.25 -4.86 12.32
CA GLY A 541 -10.37 -5.30 13.40
C GLY A 541 -10.25 -4.25 14.51
N ALA A 542 -10.07 -2.97 14.16
CA ALA A 542 -10.04 -1.88 15.12
C ALA A 542 -11.37 -1.74 15.87
N GLN A 543 -12.50 -1.76 15.16
CA GLN A 543 -13.83 -1.66 15.76
C GLN A 543 -14.13 -2.84 16.69
N ARG A 544 -13.96 -4.08 16.22
CA ARG A 544 -14.21 -5.27 17.04
C ARG A 544 -13.25 -5.34 18.21
N GLY A 545 -11.96 -5.07 17.99
CA GLY A 545 -10.95 -5.02 19.03
C GLY A 545 -11.30 -4.00 20.11
N PHE A 546 -11.72 -2.79 19.71
CA PHE A 546 -12.15 -1.74 20.62
C PHE A 546 -13.34 -2.20 21.48
N HIS A 547 -14.43 -2.64 20.86
CA HIS A 547 -15.63 -3.04 21.60
C HIS A 547 -15.39 -4.27 22.48
N LEU A 548 -14.65 -5.27 22.00
CA LEU A 548 -14.32 -6.46 22.79
C LEU A 548 -13.50 -6.10 24.02
N LEU A 549 -12.44 -5.31 23.86
CA LEU A 549 -11.61 -4.89 25.00
C LEU A 549 -12.39 -4.00 25.96
N TRP A 550 -13.23 -3.09 25.44
CA TRP A 550 -14.03 -2.21 26.28
C TRP A 550 -15.09 -2.99 27.07
N VAL A 551 -15.83 -3.89 26.42
CA VAL A 551 -16.82 -4.76 27.08
C VAL A 551 -16.14 -5.65 28.12
N ALA A 552 -14.98 -6.23 27.80
CA ALA A 552 -14.23 -7.03 28.76
C ALA A 552 -13.78 -6.18 29.96
N HIS A 553 -13.24 -4.99 29.71
CA HIS A 553 -12.80 -4.06 30.76
C HIS A 553 -13.95 -3.63 31.68
N LEU A 554 -15.06 -3.15 31.10
CA LEU A 554 -16.25 -2.74 31.85
C LEU A 554 -16.90 -3.93 32.57
N GLY A 555 -17.00 -5.08 31.89
CA GLY A 555 -17.53 -6.32 32.46
C GLY A 555 -16.75 -6.76 33.70
N LEU A 556 -15.41 -6.73 33.65
CA LEU A 556 -14.56 -7.02 34.81
C LEU A 556 -14.80 -6.04 35.97
N LEU A 557 -14.93 -4.75 35.69
CA LEU A 557 -15.25 -3.75 36.71
C LEU A 557 -16.62 -3.97 37.35
N LEU A 558 -17.63 -4.37 36.57
CA LEU A 558 -19.00 -4.61 37.05
C LEU A 558 -19.18 -5.97 37.72
N LEU A 559 -18.39 -6.99 37.37
CA LEU A 559 -18.43 -8.31 37.98
C LEU A 559 -17.64 -8.38 39.29
N ALA A 560 -16.60 -7.55 39.46
CA ALA A 560 -15.77 -7.53 40.67
C ALA A 560 -16.56 -7.41 42.00
N PRO A 561 -17.59 -6.54 42.13
CA PRO A 561 -18.44 -6.50 43.33
C PRO A 561 -19.22 -7.79 43.59
N LYS A 562 -19.64 -8.52 42.54
CA LYS A 562 -20.38 -9.78 42.70
C LYS A 562 -19.48 -10.92 43.15
N LEU A 563 -18.26 -10.98 42.61
CA LEU A 563 -17.24 -11.95 43.02
C LEU A 563 -16.78 -11.75 44.48
N LEU A 564 -16.82 -10.52 44.99
CA LEU A 564 -16.63 -10.23 46.41
C LEU A 564 -17.76 -10.78 47.31
N GLN A 565 -19.00 -10.77 46.81
CA GLN A 565 -20.19 -11.16 47.57
C GLN A 565 -20.38 -12.68 47.63
N GLU A 566 -19.79 -13.46 46.72
CA GLU A 566 -19.77 -14.91 46.81
C GLU A 566 -18.89 -15.37 48.00
N ARG A 567 -19.56 -15.75 49.10
CA ARG A 567 -18.92 -16.26 50.32
C ARG A 567 -17.90 -17.36 49.97
N GLY A 568 -16.65 -17.13 50.34
CA GLY A 568 -15.57 -18.08 50.16
C GLY A 568 -14.81 -17.98 48.84
N PHE A 569 -15.14 -17.09 47.90
CA PHE A 569 -14.37 -16.97 46.65
C PHE A 569 -12.89 -16.61 46.88
N PRO A 570 -12.52 -15.62 47.72
CA PRO A 570 -11.11 -15.33 48.01
C PRO A 570 -10.37 -16.48 48.72
N GLU A 571 -11.08 -17.20 49.60
CA GLU A 571 -10.56 -18.31 50.40
C GLU A 571 -10.38 -19.58 49.55
N ALA A 572 -11.36 -19.89 48.70
CA ALA A 572 -11.32 -20.97 47.71
C ALA A 572 -10.22 -20.73 46.68
N LEU A 573 -10.03 -19.49 46.23
CA LEU A 573 -8.98 -19.12 45.30
C LEU A 573 -7.57 -19.23 45.93
N HIS A 574 -7.44 -18.81 47.19
CA HIS A 574 -6.20 -18.97 47.96
C HIS A 574 -5.87 -20.45 48.22
N SER A 575 -6.88 -21.25 48.58
CA SER A 575 -6.79 -22.69 48.78
C SER A 575 -6.41 -23.43 47.49
N TRP A 576 -7.08 -23.11 46.38
CA TRP A 576 -6.77 -23.65 45.06
C TRP A 576 -5.34 -23.32 44.63
N LYS A 577 -4.88 -22.08 44.80
CA LYS A 577 -3.49 -21.68 44.49
C LYS A 577 -2.47 -22.49 45.28
N LYS A 578 -2.74 -22.74 46.57
CA LYS A 578 -1.86 -23.51 47.46
C LYS A 578 -1.77 -25.00 47.07
N GLN A 579 -2.78 -25.51 46.36
CA GLN A 579 -2.84 -26.89 45.84
C GLN A 579 -2.17 -27.08 44.47
N GLN A 580 -1.77 -26.01 43.78
CA GLN A 580 -1.13 -26.11 42.45
C GLN A 580 0.38 -26.38 42.54
N PRO A 581 1.00 -27.05 41.54
CA PRO A 581 2.45 -27.21 41.44
C PRO A 581 3.19 -25.86 41.42
N ALA A 582 4.42 -25.77 41.95
CA ALA A 582 5.18 -24.52 42.02
C ALA A 582 5.33 -23.79 40.67
N ALA A 583 5.44 -24.52 39.56
CA ALA A 583 5.46 -23.96 38.20
C ALA A 583 4.14 -23.28 37.79
N VAL A 584 3.00 -23.74 38.32
CA VAL A 584 1.65 -23.22 38.06
C VAL A 584 1.28 -22.12 39.07
N GLN A 585 1.85 -22.13 40.28
CA GLN A 585 1.64 -21.09 41.30
C GLN A 585 2.10 -19.70 40.85
N GLY A 586 3.19 -19.62 40.09
CA GLY A 586 3.68 -18.37 39.48
C GLY A 586 2.71 -17.83 38.41
N LEU A 587 2.30 -18.70 37.49
CA LEU A 587 1.40 -18.37 36.37
C LEU A 587 -0.02 -17.99 36.86
N SER A 588 -0.57 -18.78 37.79
CA SER A 588 -1.86 -18.52 38.44
C SER A 588 -1.83 -17.24 39.28
N GLY A 589 -0.70 -16.92 39.94
CA GLY A 589 -0.53 -15.65 40.64
C GLY A 589 -0.61 -14.44 39.70
N LEU A 590 -0.02 -14.56 38.51
CA LEU A 590 0.01 -13.50 37.50
C LEU A 590 -1.38 -13.27 36.87
N LEU A 591 -2.18 -14.33 36.71
CA LEU A 591 -3.54 -14.26 36.16
C LEU A 591 -4.59 -13.85 37.20
N MET A 592 -4.44 -14.27 38.46
CA MET A 592 -5.46 -14.07 39.50
C MET A 592 -5.26 -12.82 40.34
N SER A 593 -4.04 -12.27 40.43
CA SER A 593 -3.80 -11.01 41.16
C SER A 593 -4.66 -9.85 40.64
N PRO A 594 -4.76 -9.61 39.31
CA PRO A 594 -5.60 -8.53 38.78
C PRO A 594 -7.07 -8.64 39.18
N VAL A 595 -7.62 -9.86 39.26
CA VAL A 595 -9.01 -10.09 39.67
C VAL A 595 -9.22 -9.72 41.14
N LEU A 596 -8.32 -10.15 42.03
CA LEU A 596 -8.37 -9.81 43.46
C LEU A 596 -8.14 -8.30 43.69
N ASP A 597 -7.28 -7.68 42.90
CA ASP A 597 -7.02 -6.24 42.95
C ASP A 597 -8.29 -5.46 42.57
N LEU A 598 -8.96 -5.86 41.48
CA LEU A 598 -10.23 -5.27 41.05
C LEU A 598 -11.35 -5.47 42.08
N CYS A 599 -11.43 -6.65 42.70
CA CYS A 599 -12.35 -6.92 43.81
C CYS A 599 -12.07 -5.96 44.98
N SER A 600 -10.81 -5.83 45.39
CA SER A 600 -10.43 -4.92 46.48
C SER A 600 -10.76 -3.46 46.16
N MET A 601 -10.61 -3.05 44.91
CA MET A 601 -11.01 -1.72 44.46
C MET A 601 -12.54 -1.54 44.49
N ALA A 602 -13.31 -2.56 44.13
CA ALA A 602 -14.77 -2.55 44.18
C ALA A 602 -15.32 -2.38 45.61
N ALA A 603 -14.57 -2.79 46.64
CA ALA A 603 -14.91 -2.51 48.04
C ALA A 603 -14.72 -1.03 48.45
N VAL A 604 -14.15 -0.20 47.57
CA VAL A 604 -13.94 1.24 47.80
C VAL A 604 -14.78 2.05 46.79
N PRO A 605 -16.07 2.34 47.08
CA PRO A 605 -16.96 3.01 46.14
C PRO A 605 -16.46 4.35 45.63
N SER A 606 -15.72 5.10 46.44
CA SER A 606 -15.14 6.41 46.08
C SER A 606 -14.04 6.32 45.00
N VAL A 607 -13.54 5.13 44.70
CA VAL A 607 -12.60 4.87 43.59
C VAL A 607 -13.27 4.08 42.48
N TRP A 608 -13.99 3.02 42.83
CA TRP A 608 -14.61 2.12 41.85
C TRP A 608 -15.71 2.79 41.01
N LEU A 609 -16.63 3.53 41.64
CA LEU A 609 -17.75 4.14 40.91
C LEU A 609 -17.25 5.18 39.89
N PRO A 610 -16.35 6.12 40.23
CA PRO A 610 -15.76 7.01 39.23
C PRO A 610 -15.05 6.27 38.10
N GLN A 611 -14.36 5.15 38.38
CA GLN A 611 -13.70 4.37 37.35
C GLN A 611 -14.70 3.72 36.38
N VAL A 612 -15.81 3.16 36.89
CA VAL A 612 -16.91 2.63 36.07
C VAL A 612 -17.54 3.73 35.21
N LEU A 613 -17.87 4.87 35.83
CA LEU A 613 -18.46 6.01 35.14
C LEU A 613 -17.53 6.56 34.06
N PHE A 614 -16.22 6.61 34.32
CA PHE A 614 -15.24 7.03 33.32
C PHE A 614 -15.15 6.04 32.15
N SER A 615 -15.18 4.73 32.42
CA SER A 615 -15.19 3.73 31.34
C SER A 615 -16.46 3.80 30.47
N LEU A 616 -17.61 4.18 31.04
CA LEU A 616 -18.82 4.50 30.28
C LEU A 616 -18.68 5.81 29.48
N TYR A 617 -18.15 6.86 30.12
CA TYR A 617 -17.88 8.15 29.48
C TYR A 617 -16.92 8.02 28.29
N PHE A 618 -15.90 7.18 28.40
CA PHE A 618 -14.90 6.99 27.34
C PHE A 618 -15.51 6.57 25.99
N VAL A 619 -16.67 5.90 26.01
CA VAL A 619 -17.40 5.51 24.80
C VAL A 619 -18.50 6.50 24.43
N ALA A 620 -19.28 6.98 25.40
CA ALA A 620 -20.46 7.80 25.15
C ALA A 620 -20.17 9.30 25.08
N GLY A 621 -19.15 9.75 25.80
CA GLY A 621 -18.75 11.15 25.90
C GLY A 621 -17.75 11.57 24.81
N PRO A 622 -17.52 12.89 24.67
CA PRO A 622 -16.48 13.40 23.80
C PRO A 622 -15.12 12.86 24.24
N TRP A 623 -14.41 12.22 23.33
CA TRP A 623 -13.03 11.83 23.53
C TRP A 623 -12.10 13.05 23.50
N MET A 624 -12.32 13.95 22.53
CA MET A 624 -11.61 15.23 22.44
C MET A 624 -12.43 16.30 21.70
N ALA A 625 -12.08 17.58 21.89
CA ALA A 625 -12.67 18.71 21.18
C ALA A 625 -11.59 19.56 20.47
N PRO A 626 -11.04 19.11 19.34
CA PRO A 626 -9.93 19.76 18.66
C PRO A 626 -10.41 20.69 17.53
N LEU A 627 -9.46 21.45 16.99
CA LEU A 627 -9.62 22.21 15.76
C LEU A 627 -9.32 21.31 14.54
N TYR A 628 -10.36 20.79 13.87
CA TYR A 628 -10.19 19.90 12.71
C TYR A 628 -9.94 20.63 11.40
N LEU A 629 -10.41 21.86 11.30
CA LEU A 629 -10.34 22.70 10.11
C LEU A 629 -9.89 24.09 10.53
N SER A 630 -8.82 24.58 9.91
CA SER A 630 -8.35 25.95 10.16
C SER A 630 -9.47 26.94 9.83
N GLY A 631 -9.74 27.86 10.77
CA GLY A 631 -10.75 28.90 10.60
C GLY A 631 -12.19 28.49 10.95
N GLN A 632 -12.42 27.26 11.42
CA GLN A 632 -13.74 26.80 11.92
C GLN A 632 -13.72 26.66 13.45
N PRO A 633 -14.87 26.65 14.14
CA PRO A 633 -14.89 26.36 15.58
C PRO A 633 -14.47 24.90 15.86
N PRO A 634 -14.00 24.60 17.10
CA PRO A 634 -13.67 23.23 17.49
C PRO A 634 -14.87 22.29 17.33
N GLY A 635 -14.62 21.07 16.88
CA GLY A 635 -15.63 20.01 16.85
C GLY A 635 -15.47 19.03 18.02
N LEU A 636 -16.16 17.90 17.99
CA LEU A 636 -16.11 16.82 18.99
C LEU A 636 -15.78 15.48 18.34
N LEU A 637 -14.82 14.77 18.91
CA LEU A 637 -14.42 13.42 18.54
C LEU A 637 -15.08 12.45 19.51
N PHE A 638 -15.80 11.46 19.00
CA PHE A 638 -16.38 10.36 19.76
C PHE A 638 -15.81 9.04 19.24
N MET A 639 -16.01 7.97 20.00
CA MET A 639 -15.64 6.63 19.55
C MET A 639 -16.55 6.19 18.41
N GLY A 640 -16.02 6.25 17.19
CA GLY A 640 -16.70 5.91 15.93
C GLY A 640 -17.28 7.10 15.17
N TRP A 641 -17.18 8.33 15.69
CA TRP A 641 -17.82 9.49 15.08
C TRP A 641 -17.01 10.78 15.27
N VAL A 642 -17.11 11.69 14.30
CA VAL A 642 -16.60 13.06 14.40
C VAL A 642 -17.74 14.03 14.13
N TRP A 643 -17.95 14.97 15.04
CA TRP A 643 -18.87 16.08 14.90
C TRP A 643 -18.06 17.36 14.70
N PHE A 644 -18.38 18.14 13.68
CA PHE A 644 -17.59 19.33 13.34
C PHE A 644 -18.47 20.35 12.64
N CYS A 645 -18.02 21.61 12.65
CA CYS A 645 -18.63 22.67 11.86
C CYS A 645 -17.87 22.86 10.56
N CYS A 646 -18.58 22.94 9.44
CA CYS A 646 -18.02 23.27 8.14
C CYS A 646 -18.96 24.23 7.42
N ALA A 647 -18.45 25.36 6.95
CA ALA A 647 -19.24 26.42 6.32
C ALA A 647 -20.45 26.86 7.19
N GLY A 648 -20.24 26.97 8.50
CA GLY A 648 -21.28 27.38 9.45
C GLY A 648 -22.32 26.32 9.80
N GLN A 649 -22.23 25.10 9.25
CA GLN A 649 -23.15 24.01 9.53
C GLN A 649 -22.48 22.88 10.32
N TRP A 650 -23.14 22.42 11.39
CA TRP A 650 -22.74 21.23 12.13
C TRP A 650 -23.05 19.97 11.33
N ARG A 651 -22.07 19.08 11.25
CA ARG A 651 -22.14 17.81 10.55
C ARG A 651 -21.54 16.71 11.41
N ALA A 652 -22.02 15.50 11.23
CA ALA A 652 -21.48 14.29 11.85
C ALA A 652 -21.03 13.32 10.76
N ARG A 653 -19.89 12.66 10.98
CA ARG A 653 -19.34 11.63 10.09
C ARG A 653 -18.97 10.42 10.92
N ALA A 654 -19.36 9.23 10.49
CA ALA A 654 -18.83 8.00 11.08
C ALA A 654 -17.35 7.86 10.71
N ASP A 655 -16.52 7.44 11.65
CA ASP A 655 -15.07 7.50 11.48
C ASP A 655 -14.38 6.40 12.29
N ALA A 656 -13.90 5.37 11.60
CA ALA A 656 -13.23 4.24 12.24
C ALA A 656 -11.81 4.58 12.75
N ASP A 657 -11.17 5.67 12.28
CA ASP A 657 -9.85 6.05 12.79
C ASP A 657 -9.92 6.42 14.28
N THR A 658 -11.04 6.98 14.71
CA THR A 658 -11.30 7.32 16.12
C THR A 658 -11.32 6.07 17.01
N LEU A 659 -11.91 4.97 16.52
CA LEU A 659 -11.93 3.67 17.21
C LEU A 659 -10.54 3.04 17.23
N ARG A 660 -9.77 3.16 16.14
CA ARG A 660 -8.38 2.69 16.09
C ARG A 660 -7.50 3.40 17.11
N LEU A 661 -7.60 4.72 17.20
CA LEU A 661 -6.85 5.50 18.19
C LEU A 661 -7.34 5.22 19.62
N GLY A 662 -8.66 5.09 19.80
CA GLY A 662 -9.28 4.68 21.06
C GLY A 662 -8.83 3.29 21.51
N LEU A 663 -8.69 2.33 20.59
CA LEU A 663 -8.22 0.97 20.87
C LEU A 663 -6.79 0.99 21.39
N VAL A 664 -5.90 1.76 20.75
CA VAL A 664 -4.52 1.93 21.24
C VAL A 664 -4.54 2.52 22.64
N HIS A 665 -5.25 3.62 22.85
CA HIS A 665 -5.32 4.28 24.17
C HIS A 665 -5.93 3.36 25.26
N LEU A 666 -6.96 2.58 24.93
CA LEU A 666 -7.59 1.62 25.83
C LEU A 666 -6.60 0.53 26.25
N ALA A 667 -5.89 -0.06 25.29
CA ALA A 667 -4.96 -1.17 25.50
C ALA A 667 -3.66 -0.74 26.19
N THR A 668 -3.11 0.43 25.84
CA THR A 668 -1.81 0.88 26.33
C THR A 668 -1.89 1.70 27.61
N PHE A 669 -3.06 2.25 27.94
CA PHE A 669 -3.20 3.12 29.11
C PHE A 669 -4.41 2.79 29.97
N LEU A 670 -5.64 2.88 29.46
CA LEU A 670 -6.82 2.82 30.34
C LEU A 670 -6.91 1.49 31.12
N ILE A 671 -6.71 0.36 30.44
CA ILE A 671 -6.71 -0.96 31.09
C ILE A 671 -5.51 -1.09 32.06
N PRO A 672 -4.24 -0.88 31.64
CA PRO A 672 -3.10 -0.93 32.55
C PRO A 672 -3.22 -0.01 33.77
N ALA A 673 -3.69 1.22 33.58
CA ALA A 673 -3.86 2.20 34.64
C ALA A 673 -4.93 1.79 35.65
N THR A 674 -6.03 1.20 35.17
CA THR A 674 -7.09 0.66 36.04
C THR A 674 -6.56 -0.50 36.90
N LEU A 675 -5.83 -1.43 36.29
CA LEU A 675 -5.23 -2.56 37.01
C LEU A 675 -4.18 -2.09 38.02
N TRP A 676 -3.36 -1.10 37.64
CA TRP A 676 -2.39 -0.49 38.53
C TRP A 676 -3.07 0.20 39.72
N LEU A 677 -4.10 1.02 39.47
CA LEU A 677 -4.88 1.69 40.51
C LEU A 677 -5.49 0.68 41.48
N ALA A 678 -6.09 -0.38 40.95
CA ALA A 678 -6.67 -1.46 41.76
C ALA A 678 -5.62 -2.14 42.65
N SER A 679 -4.41 -2.38 42.14
CA SER A 679 -3.30 -2.96 42.91
C SER A 679 -2.85 -2.04 44.06
N VAL A 680 -2.86 -0.71 43.84
CA VAL A 680 -2.49 0.28 44.85
C VAL A 680 -3.56 0.33 45.93
N VAL A 681 -4.83 0.39 45.56
CA VAL A 681 -5.97 0.36 46.48
C VAL A 681 -5.90 -0.87 47.38
N ARG A 682 -5.73 -2.06 46.80
CA ARG A 682 -5.58 -3.30 47.58
C ARG A 682 -4.44 -3.23 48.57
N ARG A 683 -3.26 -2.76 48.14
CA ARG A 683 -2.09 -2.63 49.02
C ARG A 683 -2.40 -1.72 50.18
N TRP A 684 -2.96 -0.54 49.94
CA TRP A 684 -3.27 0.41 51.00
C TRP A 684 -4.31 -0.13 51.97
N SER A 685 -5.35 -0.83 51.49
CA SER A 685 -6.32 -1.52 52.34
C SER A 685 -5.67 -2.58 53.24
N MET A 686 -4.69 -3.35 52.73
CA MET A 686 -3.93 -4.31 53.56
C MET A 686 -3.04 -3.61 54.60
N LEU A 687 -2.48 -2.44 54.27
CA LEU A 687 -1.64 -1.66 55.18
C LEU A 687 -2.41 -1.06 56.37
N VAL A 688 -3.72 -0.80 56.24
CA VAL A 688 -4.56 -0.37 57.37
C VAL A 688 -4.61 -1.45 58.46
N HIS A 689 -4.51 -2.72 58.07
CA HIS A 689 -4.66 -3.88 58.96
C HIS A 689 -3.31 -4.43 59.48
N GLY A 690 -2.18 -3.91 59.01
CA GLY A 690 -0.83 -4.41 59.34
C GLY A 690 -0.10 -3.56 60.39
N SER A 691 0.71 -4.19 61.24
CA SER A 691 1.38 -3.55 62.39
C SER A 691 2.80 -3.01 62.13
N SER A 692 3.11 -2.48 60.94
CA SER A 692 4.45 -1.90 60.68
C SER A 692 4.50 -0.76 59.66
N ARG A 693 5.51 0.12 59.79
CA ARG A 693 5.86 1.20 58.84
C ARG A 693 6.28 0.62 57.49
N GLN A 694 5.32 0.26 56.65
CA GLN A 694 5.56 -0.20 55.28
C GLN A 694 5.36 0.94 54.28
N TRP A 695 6.13 0.90 53.20
CA TRP A 695 6.02 1.87 52.10
C TRP A 695 4.67 1.76 51.39
N LEU A 696 4.04 2.92 51.15
CA LEU A 696 2.75 3.04 50.47
C LEU A 696 2.75 2.36 49.09
N PHE A 697 3.86 2.41 48.38
CA PHE A 697 4.02 1.76 47.08
C PHE A 697 5.08 0.67 47.13
N SER A 698 4.89 -0.40 46.35
CA SER A 698 5.98 -1.31 46.01
C SER A 698 6.87 -0.71 44.91
N VAL A 699 8.11 -1.18 44.81
CA VAL A 699 9.02 -0.80 43.71
C VAL A 699 8.38 -1.07 42.35
N TRP A 700 7.70 -2.21 42.19
CA TRP A 700 7.01 -2.57 40.94
C TRP A 700 5.81 -1.67 40.62
N GLN A 701 5.10 -1.18 41.64
CA GLN A 701 4.03 -0.19 41.44
C GLN A 701 4.59 1.15 40.97
N ILE A 702 5.74 1.58 41.50
CA ILE A 702 6.41 2.81 41.04
C ILE A 702 6.87 2.65 39.59
N VAL A 703 7.55 1.54 39.27
CA VAL A 703 7.99 1.25 37.89
C VAL A 703 6.80 1.20 36.93
N GLY A 704 5.73 0.49 37.30
CA GLY A 704 4.50 0.41 36.50
C GLY A 704 3.87 1.78 36.28
N ALA A 705 3.77 2.61 37.32
CA ALA A 705 3.24 3.97 37.22
C ALA A 705 4.04 4.84 36.24
N VAL A 706 5.38 4.79 36.34
CA VAL A 706 6.28 5.55 35.46
C VAL A 706 6.10 5.13 34.01
N LEU A 707 6.04 3.83 33.73
CA LEU A 707 5.87 3.32 32.36
C LEU A 707 4.50 3.69 31.77
N ILE A 708 3.42 3.50 32.55
CA ILE A 708 2.06 3.85 32.14
C ILE A 708 1.94 5.35 31.87
N LEU A 709 2.46 6.19 32.77
CA LEU A 709 2.44 7.64 32.64
C LEU A 709 3.28 8.13 31.47
N ALA A 710 4.49 7.60 31.29
CA ALA A 710 5.35 7.96 30.17
C ALA A 710 4.68 7.64 28.82
N LEU A 711 4.06 6.47 28.71
CA LEU A 711 3.34 6.07 27.50
C LEU A 711 2.10 6.93 27.28
N HIS A 712 1.34 7.26 28.32
CA HIS A 712 0.20 8.18 28.24
C HIS A 712 0.59 9.58 27.78
N CYS A 713 1.60 10.16 28.41
CA CYS A 713 2.10 11.49 28.05
C CYS A 713 2.58 11.51 26.60
N LEU A 714 3.23 10.45 26.13
CA LEU A 714 3.62 10.32 24.73
C LEU A 714 2.41 10.25 23.79
N VAL A 715 1.40 9.43 24.09
CA VAL A 715 0.18 9.30 23.27
C VAL A 715 -0.61 10.61 23.26
N ALA A 716 -0.84 11.23 24.42
CA ALA A 716 -1.52 12.51 24.54
C ALA A 716 -0.75 13.63 23.83
N TYR A 717 0.58 13.67 23.95
CA TYR A 717 1.41 14.62 23.20
C TYR A 717 1.29 14.41 21.68
N ARG A 718 1.38 13.17 21.20
CA ARG A 718 1.33 12.86 19.76
C ARG A 718 -0.06 13.13 19.16
N ILE A 719 -1.12 12.73 19.85
CA ILE A 719 -2.49 12.89 19.35
C ILE A 719 -2.96 14.33 19.57
N CYS A 720 -3.01 14.81 20.81
CA CYS A 720 -3.58 16.11 21.10
C CYS A 720 -2.68 17.25 20.59
N PHE A 721 -1.43 17.30 21.05
CA PHE A 721 -0.56 18.45 20.77
C PHE A 721 -0.02 18.46 19.34
N VAL A 722 0.60 17.35 18.91
CA VAL A 722 1.25 17.24 17.60
C VAL A 722 0.24 17.23 16.45
N SER A 723 -0.96 16.69 16.63
CA SER A 723 -1.92 16.59 15.52
C SER A 723 -2.91 17.77 15.49
N PHE A 724 -3.34 18.24 16.67
CA PHE A 724 -4.39 19.26 16.78
C PHE A 724 -3.97 20.56 17.49
N GLY A 725 -2.80 20.59 18.13
CA GLY A 725 -2.26 21.76 18.82
C GLY A 725 -2.53 21.78 20.32
N TRP A 726 -1.95 22.77 21.02
CA TRP A 726 -2.01 22.85 22.47
C TRP A 726 -3.42 22.95 23.07
N PRO A 727 -4.43 23.61 22.44
CA PRO A 727 -5.76 23.66 23.03
C PRO A 727 -6.41 22.27 23.15
N ALA A 728 -6.10 21.36 22.23
CA ALA A 728 -6.61 19.99 22.29
C ALA A 728 -6.13 19.23 23.54
N VAL A 729 -5.00 19.63 24.17
CA VAL A 729 -4.56 19.04 25.43
C VAL A 729 -5.52 19.42 26.57
N LEU A 730 -6.03 20.65 26.57
CA LEU A 730 -6.99 21.10 27.59
C LEU A 730 -8.39 20.54 27.34
N PHE A 731 -8.81 20.43 26.08
CA PHE A 731 -10.15 19.98 25.70
C PHE A 731 -10.16 18.53 25.23
N SER A 732 -9.57 17.62 26.00
CA SER A 732 -9.55 16.19 25.68
C SER A 732 -9.87 15.30 26.88
N PRO A 733 -11.12 15.38 27.38
CA PRO A 733 -11.54 14.69 28.59
C PRO A 733 -11.40 13.17 28.53
N GLY A 734 -11.52 12.55 27.35
CA GLY A 734 -11.34 11.12 27.18
C GLY A 734 -9.89 10.66 26.98
N ILE A 735 -8.91 11.58 27.01
CA ILE A 735 -7.48 11.24 26.90
C ILE A 735 -6.60 12.03 27.86
N ALA A 736 -6.45 13.36 27.74
CA ALA A 736 -5.50 14.10 28.59
C ALA A 736 -5.93 14.13 30.07
N TRP A 737 -7.23 14.09 30.35
CA TRP A 737 -7.74 14.17 31.72
C TRP A 737 -7.68 12.86 32.49
N CYS A 738 -7.32 11.74 31.84
CA CYS A 738 -7.28 10.44 32.51
C CYS A 738 -6.23 10.40 33.64
N THR A 739 -5.06 11.00 33.44
CA THR A 739 -4.00 11.06 34.46
C THR A 739 -4.40 11.91 35.67
N PRO A 740 -4.90 13.16 35.47
CA PRO A 740 -5.51 13.93 36.57
C PRO A 740 -6.61 13.18 37.31
N LEU A 741 -7.47 12.44 36.60
CA LEU A 741 -8.51 11.62 37.22
C LEU A 741 -7.92 10.54 38.12
N ILE A 742 -6.95 9.75 37.64
CA ILE A 742 -6.30 8.71 38.45
C ILE A 742 -5.62 9.32 39.69
N ALA A 743 -4.94 10.46 39.53
CA ALA A 743 -4.31 11.16 40.65
C ALA A 743 -5.34 11.61 41.70
N LEU A 744 -6.49 12.13 41.25
CA LEU A 744 -7.60 12.51 42.12
C LEU A 744 -8.17 11.29 42.86
N LEU A 745 -8.37 10.16 42.19
CA LEU A 745 -8.86 8.92 42.81
C LEU A 745 -7.87 8.36 43.85
N LEU A 746 -6.58 8.44 43.59
CA LEU A 746 -5.56 8.07 44.57
C LEU A 746 -5.56 9.02 45.78
N TRP A 747 -5.69 10.32 45.53
CA TRP A 747 -5.75 11.31 46.60
C TRP A 747 -6.96 11.09 47.50
N THR A 748 -8.15 10.90 46.93
CA THR A 748 -9.38 10.63 47.71
C THR A 748 -9.22 9.36 48.53
N HIS A 749 -8.69 8.28 47.92
CA HIS A 749 -8.43 7.04 48.64
C HIS A 749 -7.37 7.22 49.75
N HIS A 750 -6.32 8.01 49.52
CA HIS A 750 -5.30 8.30 50.53
C HIS A 750 -5.88 9.01 51.75
N CYS A 751 -6.79 9.97 51.53
CA CYS A 751 -7.49 10.65 52.61
C CYS A 751 -8.36 9.68 53.43
N HIS A 752 -9.06 8.76 52.78
CA HIS A 752 -9.82 7.71 53.47
C HIS A 752 -8.90 6.77 54.26
N TYR A 753 -7.81 6.30 53.64
CA TYR A 753 -6.79 5.47 54.28
C TYR A 753 -6.24 6.14 55.56
N ARG A 754 -5.85 7.42 55.50
CA ARG A 754 -5.34 8.14 56.67
C ARG A 754 -6.36 8.25 57.80
N ARG A 755 -7.62 8.52 57.47
CA ARG A 755 -8.69 8.60 58.48
C ARG A 755 -8.92 7.25 59.16
N ALA A 756 -8.97 6.16 58.39
CA ALA A 756 -9.14 4.81 58.93
C ALA A 756 -7.94 4.38 59.80
N ALA A 757 -6.71 4.68 59.37
CA ALA A 757 -5.51 4.40 60.14
C ALA A 757 -5.45 5.20 61.46
N GLN A 758 -6.01 6.42 61.50
CA GLN A 758 -6.08 7.27 62.69
C GLN A 758 -7.21 6.88 63.65
N SER A 759 -8.35 6.41 63.15
CA SER A 759 -9.51 6.05 63.98
C SER A 759 -9.41 4.66 64.62
N GLY A 760 -8.46 3.82 64.20
CA GLY A 760 -8.33 2.44 64.68
C GLY A 760 -9.55 1.55 64.38
N GLN A 761 -10.50 2.03 63.56
CA GLN A 761 -11.68 1.27 63.18
C GLN A 761 -11.29 0.10 62.29
N LYS A 762 -11.62 -1.11 62.74
CA LYS A 762 -11.35 -2.39 62.07
C LYS A 762 -12.42 -2.79 61.05
N GLU A 763 -13.40 -1.94 60.75
CA GLU A 763 -14.49 -2.28 59.82
C GLU A 763 -14.37 -1.46 58.54
N LEU A 764 -13.93 -2.14 57.47
CA LEU A 764 -14.11 -1.77 56.06
C LEU A 764 -14.36 -3.03 55.24
#